data_AF-A0A0Q8HQB8-F1
#
_entry.id   AF-A0A0Q8HQB8-F1
#
_cell.length_a   1.000
_cell.length_b   1.000
_cell.length_c   1.000
_cell.angle_alpha   90.00
_cell.angle_beta   90.00
_cell.angle_gamma   90.00
#
_symmetry.space_group_name_H-M   'P 1'
#
loop_
_entity.id
_entity.type
_entity.pdbx_description
1 polymer ?
#
loop_
_entity_poly.entity_id
_entity_poly.type
_entity_poly.pdbx_seq_one_letter_code
_entity_poly.pdbx_strand_id
1 'polypeptide(L)'
;MRFSPFVERISGQGVAAWDIHYAASAAQRKGEDVIILSVGDPDFPTPDFITDAAIHALREGDTHYTEIAGRQALREAIAGRYSQLIDRELQASNVILTAGAQNALFATSMCLLGAGDEVIAFDPMYVTYEATLKASGATLVRVPCAADSGFRLDAAVLAKAITPRTRAIFFSNPNNPTGVVLGREELQAIAELAIAHDLWVVVDEVYESLAYEREHLSLAALPGMAERCVVIGSLSKSHAMTGWRIGWVVANEALVNHVETLVLSMLYGLPGFVMEAALKAVQSHDDVTHGMREIYRRRRDLVVSGLADCPGISVLNPDAGMFVLVDVRGTGLTSLEFAWRLLREAGVSVLDAAAFGEPAQGFVRLSFTLSDERLAQACQRIRGFVQVLNGEAPRPVIGTVTSTATVEPVAAKTMIEVDGLHKRFGNIEVLKGVSLTAREGDVISLIGASGSGKSTLLRCINMLEVPDQGRILVDGESIHLNQNRPGAPLVSDAKQLVRIRSSLGMVFQNFNLWPHRTVLENLIEAPTQVLRESRAEATERAEALLERVGLAAKRNEYPAFLSGGQQQRVAIARALAMRPKVMLFDEPTSALDPELVGEVLRVIRSLAEEGRTMILVTHEMAFARDVSSKVAFLHQGLIEETGSPDEVFVHPRSERCRQFVNAHQTR
;
A
#
# COMPACT_ATOMS: atom_id res chain seq x y z
N MET A 1 -23.47 0.44 13.41
CA MET A 1 -22.86 -0.63 14.24
C MET A 1 -21.83 0.02 15.16
N ARG A 2 -21.63 -0.47 16.39
CA ARG A 2 -20.61 0.07 17.32
C ARG A 2 -19.41 -0.87 17.29
N PHE A 3 -18.25 -0.37 16.85
CA PHE A 3 -16.99 -1.11 16.92
C PHE A 3 -16.30 -0.86 18.27
N SER A 4 -15.30 -1.67 18.60
CA SER A 4 -14.52 -1.47 19.82
C SER A 4 -13.76 -0.13 19.73
N PRO A 5 -13.77 0.70 20.80
CA PRO A 5 -12.94 1.92 20.88
C PRO A 5 -11.45 1.66 20.69
N PHE A 6 -11.00 0.41 20.82
CA PHE A 6 -9.65 -0.02 20.47
C PHE A 6 -9.27 0.32 19.02
N VAL A 7 -10.20 0.15 18.06
CA VAL A 7 -9.92 0.36 16.62
C VAL A 7 -9.64 1.82 16.32
N GLU A 8 -10.36 2.75 16.97
CA GLU A 8 -10.12 4.20 16.85
C GLU A 8 -8.81 4.64 17.51
N ARG A 9 -8.36 3.92 18.55
CA ARG A 9 -7.11 4.24 19.25
C ARG A 9 -5.87 3.91 18.41
N ILE A 10 -5.97 2.91 17.54
CA ILE A 10 -4.85 2.43 16.70
C ILE A 10 -4.89 2.99 15.27
N SER A 11 -5.91 3.77 14.89
CA SER A 11 -5.94 4.48 13.61
C SER A 11 -4.96 5.67 13.65
N GLY A 12 -3.68 5.37 13.42
CA GLY A 12 -2.59 6.35 13.39
C GLY A 12 -2.63 7.26 12.14
N GLN A 13 -1.92 8.40 12.22
CA GLN A 13 -1.86 9.40 11.15
C GLN A 13 -0.89 9.05 9.99
N GLY A 14 -0.21 7.90 10.04
CA GLY A 14 0.82 7.50 9.09
C GLY A 14 0.34 7.02 7.71
N VAL A 15 -0.94 7.18 7.37
CA VAL A 15 -1.52 6.70 6.11
C VAL A 15 -1.04 7.54 4.91
N ALA A 16 -0.92 8.86 5.07
CA ALA A 16 -0.54 9.78 3.98
C ALA A 16 0.89 9.57 3.45
N ALA A 17 1.80 9.04 4.28
CA ALA A 17 3.19 8.78 3.88
C ALA A 17 3.31 7.73 2.76
N TRP A 18 2.29 6.86 2.62
CA TRP A 18 2.28 5.78 1.64
C TRP A 18 1.64 6.16 0.30
N ASP A 19 0.94 7.30 0.22
CA ASP A 19 0.26 7.73 -1.01
C ASP A 19 1.23 7.90 -2.18
N ILE A 20 2.42 8.45 -1.93
CA ILE A 20 3.48 8.63 -2.93
C ILE A 20 4.02 7.27 -3.40
N HIS A 21 4.13 6.29 -2.49
CA HIS A 21 4.54 4.93 -2.84
C HIS A 21 3.51 4.24 -3.74
N TYR A 22 2.22 4.40 -3.43
CA TYR A 22 1.14 3.82 -4.23
C TYR A 22 1.03 4.47 -5.60
N ALA A 23 1.15 5.80 -5.68
CA ALA A 23 1.18 6.52 -6.94
C ALA A 23 2.36 6.07 -7.82
N ALA A 24 3.55 5.93 -7.23
CA ALA A 24 4.74 5.45 -7.95
C ALA A 24 4.62 4.00 -8.41
N SER A 25 4.07 3.12 -7.56
CA SER A 25 3.79 1.73 -7.91
C SER A 25 2.74 1.62 -9.01
N ALA A 26 1.76 2.53 -9.04
CA ALA A 26 0.80 2.61 -10.13
C ALA A 26 1.47 3.08 -11.44
N ALA A 27 2.32 4.09 -11.39
CA ALA A 27 3.08 4.57 -12.56
C ALA A 27 3.99 3.48 -13.15
N GLN A 28 4.74 2.76 -12.30
CA GLN A 28 5.57 1.64 -12.76
C GLN A 28 4.73 0.52 -13.41
N ARG A 29 3.54 0.22 -12.87
CA ARG A 29 2.60 -0.75 -13.45
C ARG A 29 2.00 -0.29 -14.79
N LYS A 30 1.97 1.02 -15.06
CA LYS A 30 1.60 1.61 -16.37
C LYS A 30 2.73 1.56 -17.40
N GLY A 31 3.91 1.04 -17.02
CA GLY A 31 5.10 1.04 -17.87
C GLY A 31 5.84 2.38 -17.90
N GLU A 32 5.48 3.32 -17.03
CA GLU A 32 6.24 4.55 -16.86
C GLU A 32 7.59 4.23 -16.21
N ASP A 33 8.65 4.91 -16.64
CA ASP A 33 9.99 4.73 -16.06
C ASP A 33 10.08 5.48 -14.72
N VAL A 34 9.54 4.85 -13.67
CA VAL A 34 9.56 5.35 -12.29
C VAL A 34 10.52 4.52 -11.43
N ILE A 35 11.29 5.20 -10.59
CA ILE A 35 12.20 4.60 -9.61
C ILE A 35 11.57 4.73 -8.21
N ILE A 36 11.30 3.59 -7.55
CA ILE A 36 10.67 3.56 -6.23
C ILE A 36 11.71 3.36 -5.13
N LEU A 37 11.93 4.41 -4.33
CA LEU A 37 12.85 4.42 -3.19
C LEU A 37 12.13 4.62 -1.84
N SER A 38 10.81 4.41 -1.79
CA SER A 38 10.02 4.68 -0.58
C SER A 38 9.97 3.49 0.39
N VAL A 39 10.25 2.26 -0.06
CA VAL A 39 10.16 1.00 0.71
C VAL A 39 11.53 0.42 1.00
N GLY A 40 11.74 -0.06 2.23
CA GLY A 40 12.93 -0.85 2.60
C GLY A 40 12.73 -2.34 2.39
N ASP A 41 12.43 -2.75 1.16
CA ASP A 41 12.36 -4.16 0.77
C ASP A 41 13.56 -4.45 -0.14
N PRO A 42 14.45 -5.40 0.19
CA PRO A 42 15.58 -5.80 -0.64
C PRO A 42 15.15 -6.21 -2.06
N ASP A 43 15.97 -5.89 -3.07
CA ASP A 43 15.76 -6.33 -4.46
C ASP A 43 16.28 -7.74 -4.76
N PHE A 44 17.08 -8.31 -3.86
CA PHE A 44 17.63 -9.66 -4.02
C PHE A 44 16.74 -10.73 -3.35
N PRO A 45 16.70 -11.95 -3.91
CA PRO A 45 15.92 -13.04 -3.36
C PRO A 45 16.53 -13.55 -2.04
N THR A 46 15.72 -14.26 -1.26
CA THR A 46 16.22 -15.08 -0.16
C THR A 46 17.22 -16.12 -0.70
N PRO A 47 18.41 -16.29 -0.10
CA PRO A 47 19.41 -17.26 -0.56
C PRO A 47 18.86 -18.67 -0.80
N ASP A 48 19.30 -19.33 -1.88
CA ASP A 48 18.72 -20.59 -2.35
C ASP A 48 18.74 -21.68 -1.27
N PHE A 49 19.83 -21.84 -0.52
CA PHE A 49 19.91 -22.88 0.52
C PHE A 49 18.90 -22.68 1.67
N ILE A 50 18.45 -21.44 1.91
CA ILE A 50 17.37 -21.13 2.87
C ILE A 50 16.03 -21.52 2.25
N THR A 51 15.80 -21.16 0.98
CA THR A 51 14.58 -21.49 0.25
C THR A 51 14.41 -23.01 0.06
N ASP A 52 15.50 -23.71 -0.26
CA ASP A 52 15.57 -25.16 -0.42
C ASP A 52 15.24 -25.90 0.88
N ALA A 53 15.64 -25.36 2.04
CA ALA A 53 15.29 -25.94 3.33
C ALA A 53 13.78 -25.93 3.58
N ALA A 54 13.09 -24.84 3.22
CA ALA A 54 11.64 -24.79 3.30
C ALA A 54 10.95 -25.71 2.27
N ILE A 55 11.46 -25.76 1.04
CA ILE A 55 10.94 -26.67 0.00
C ILE A 55 11.08 -28.12 0.45
N HIS A 56 12.22 -28.49 1.04
CA HIS A 56 12.44 -29.83 1.57
C HIS A 56 11.48 -30.13 2.72
N ALA A 57 11.37 -29.24 3.71
CA ALA A 57 10.43 -29.40 4.82
C ALA A 57 8.97 -29.57 4.33
N LEU A 58 8.54 -28.77 3.35
CA LEU A 58 7.22 -28.90 2.73
C LEU A 58 7.01 -30.27 2.07
N ARG A 59 8.02 -30.79 1.36
CA ARG A 59 7.95 -32.11 0.71
C ARG A 59 7.89 -33.26 1.70
N GLU A 60 8.54 -33.12 2.85
CA GLU A 60 8.47 -34.07 3.97
C GLU A 60 7.16 -33.96 4.78
N GLY A 61 6.25 -33.06 4.38
CA GLY A 61 4.93 -32.92 4.99
C GLY A 61 4.90 -32.01 6.22
N ASP A 62 5.90 -31.13 6.40
CA ASP A 62 5.98 -30.22 7.53
C ASP A 62 4.94 -29.08 7.47
N THR A 63 3.68 -29.45 7.71
CA THR A 63 2.49 -28.63 7.50
C THR A 63 1.51 -28.68 8.69
N HIS A 64 1.98 -29.23 9.81
CA HIS A 64 1.20 -29.44 11.02
C HIS A 64 1.47 -28.34 12.07
N TYR A 65 0.67 -28.34 13.13
CA TYR A 65 0.90 -27.46 14.28
C TYR A 65 2.28 -27.70 14.89
N THR A 66 2.90 -26.61 15.32
CA THR A 66 4.21 -26.56 15.96
C THR A 66 4.08 -26.04 17.38
N GLU A 67 5.16 -26.11 18.15
CA GLU A 67 5.22 -25.53 19.50
C GLU A 67 4.94 -24.03 19.44
N ILE A 68 4.16 -23.50 20.39
CA ILE A 68 3.74 -22.09 20.40
C ILE A 68 4.93 -21.15 20.48
N ALA A 69 5.89 -21.44 21.37
CA ALA A 69 7.14 -20.67 21.46
C ALA A 69 8.01 -20.76 20.19
N GLY A 70 7.77 -21.76 19.33
CA GLY A 70 8.59 -22.11 18.18
C GLY A 70 9.51 -23.30 18.43
N ARG A 71 10.02 -23.88 17.33
CA ARG A 71 10.88 -25.08 17.38
C ARG A 71 12.11 -24.86 18.23
N GLN A 72 12.40 -25.85 19.07
CA GLN A 72 13.53 -25.82 19.99
C GLN A 72 14.86 -25.54 19.28
N ALA A 73 15.17 -26.25 18.18
CA ALA A 73 16.43 -26.07 17.45
C ALA A 73 16.65 -24.64 16.94
N LEU A 74 15.59 -23.96 16.46
CA LEU A 74 15.68 -22.57 16.02
C LEU A 74 15.86 -21.62 17.21
N ARG A 75 15.14 -21.85 18.31
CA ARG A 75 15.29 -21.05 19.53
C ARG A 75 16.70 -21.18 20.12
N GLU A 76 17.27 -22.38 20.14
CA GLU A 76 18.65 -22.64 20.56
C GLU A 76 19.66 -21.94 19.66
N ALA A 77 19.48 -21.99 18.33
CA ALA A 77 20.35 -21.30 17.39
C ALA A 77 20.33 -19.78 17.59
N ILE A 78 19.15 -19.19 17.80
CA ILE A 78 19.00 -17.76 18.11
C ILE A 78 19.65 -17.44 19.45
N ALA A 79 19.37 -18.22 20.50
CA ALA A 79 19.93 -18.02 21.83
C ALA A 79 21.46 -18.07 21.80
N GLY A 80 22.05 -19.04 21.09
CA GLY A 80 23.49 -19.16 20.90
C GLY A 80 24.11 -17.92 20.23
N ARG A 81 23.47 -17.40 19.17
CA ARG A 81 23.93 -16.19 18.48
C ARG A 81 23.90 -14.96 19.41
N TYR A 82 22.77 -14.74 20.09
CA TYR A 82 22.67 -13.61 21.01
C TYR A 82 23.59 -13.77 22.22
N SER A 83 23.87 -15.00 22.65
CA SER A 83 24.82 -15.26 23.75
C SER A 83 26.22 -14.74 23.42
N GLN A 84 26.65 -14.91 22.18
CA GLN A 84 27.92 -14.39 21.69
C GLN A 84 27.90 -12.85 21.61
N LEU A 85 26.80 -12.28 21.11
CA LEU A 85 26.66 -10.83 20.96
C LEU A 85 26.70 -10.09 22.31
N ILE A 86 26.10 -10.67 23.36
CA ILE A 86 25.98 -10.02 24.67
C ILE A 86 26.98 -10.55 25.71
N ASP A 87 27.87 -11.47 25.32
CA ASP A 87 28.82 -12.16 26.20
C ASP A 87 28.17 -12.76 27.46
N ARG A 88 27.02 -13.41 27.28
CA ARG A 88 26.26 -14.09 28.36
C ARG A 88 25.48 -15.25 27.80
N GLU A 89 25.52 -16.39 28.49
CA GLU A 89 24.75 -17.57 28.08
C GLU A 89 23.23 -17.32 28.14
N LEU A 90 22.55 -17.57 27.03
CA LEU A 90 21.10 -17.59 26.88
C LEU A 90 20.66 -19.00 26.46
N GLN A 91 19.50 -19.40 26.94
CA GLN A 91 18.89 -20.68 26.62
C GLN A 91 17.70 -20.49 25.67
N ALA A 92 17.17 -21.59 25.13
CA ALA A 92 15.96 -21.56 24.30
C ALA A 92 14.73 -20.99 25.03
N SER A 93 14.71 -21.03 26.37
CA SER A 93 13.69 -20.41 27.23
C SER A 93 13.76 -18.88 27.24
N ASN A 94 14.87 -18.29 26.79
CA ASN A 94 15.01 -16.84 26.63
C ASN A 94 14.51 -16.33 25.27
N VAL A 95 14.05 -17.22 24.38
CA VAL A 95 13.67 -16.89 23.02
C VAL A 95 12.25 -17.37 22.72
N ILE A 96 11.45 -16.50 22.10
CA ILE A 96 10.15 -16.88 21.51
C ILE A 96 10.01 -16.31 20.10
N LEU A 97 9.53 -17.15 19.19
CA LEU A 97 9.30 -16.78 17.80
C LEU A 97 7.95 -16.10 17.63
N THR A 98 7.90 -15.19 16.66
CA THR A 98 6.70 -14.42 16.29
C THR A 98 6.61 -14.27 14.78
N ALA A 99 5.42 -13.93 14.27
CA ALA A 99 5.18 -13.68 12.85
C ALA A 99 5.78 -12.33 12.39
N GLY A 100 7.12 -12.24 12.41
CA GLY A 100 7.91 -11.05 12.13
C GLY A 100 8.08 -10.11 13.35
N ALA A 101 9.09 -9.24 13.29
CA ALA A 101 9.41 -8.30 14.37
C ALA A 101 8.26 -7.36 14.77
N GLN A 102 7.36 -7.03 13.84
CA GLN A 102 6.17 -6.24 14.16
C GLN A 102 5.26 -6.92 15.20
N ASN A 103 5.12 -8.26 15.13
CA ASN A 103 4.36 -9.01 16.13
C ASN A 103 5.16 -9.16 17.43
N ALA A 104 6.49 -9.27 17.38
CA ALA A 104 7.34 -9.20 18.57
C ALA A 104 7.17 -7.87 19.32
N LEU A 105 7.19 -6.73 18.61
CA LEU A 105 6.94 -5.40 19.17
C LEU A 105 5.55 -5.32 19.80
N PHE A 106 4.52 -5.75 19.05
CA PHE A 106 3.15 -5.73 19.53
C PHE A 106 2.96 -6.60 20.78
N ALA A 107 3.40 -7.86 20.74
CA ALA A 107 3.25 -8.78 21.85
C ALA A 107 3.99 -8.28 23.10
N THR A 108 5.23 -7.79 22.93
CA THR A 108 6.01 -7.20 24.03
C THR A 108 5.29 -5.98 24.62
N SER A 109 4.76 -5.09 23.78
CA SER A 109 4.01 -3.91 24.26
C SER A 109 2.78 -4.30 25.08
N MET A 110 2.03 -5.32 24.64
CA MET A 110 0.84 -5.81 25.35
C MET A 110 1.18 -6.54 26.65
N CYS A 111 2.36 -7.13 26.78
CA CYS A 111 2.81 -7.78 28.01
C CYS A 111 3.37 -6.80 29.04
N LEU A 112 3.99 -5.71 28.60
CA LEU A 112 4.70 -4.78 29.49
C LEU A 112 3.88 -3.55 29.90
N LEU A 113 2.87 -3.18 29.13
CA LEU A 113 2.15 -1.92 29.24
C LEU A 113 0.65 -2.12 29.44
N GLY A 114 0.02 -1.18 30.14
CA GLY A 114 -1.42 -1.10 30.28
C GLY A 114 -1.96 0.34 30.29
N ALA A 115 -3.27 0.47 30.46
CA ALA A 115 -3.91 1.76 30.57
C ALA A 115 -3.43 2.51 31.83
N GLY A 116 -2.99 3.75 31.65
CA GLY A 116 -2.45 4.60 32.72
C GLY A 116 -0.92 4.64 32.76
N ASP A 117 -0.25 3.70 32.09
CA ASP A 117 1.21 3.73 31.92
C ASP A 117 1.62 4.78 30.88
N GLU A 118 2.84 5.26 31.02
CA GLU A 118 3.56 6.02 29.99
C GLU A 118 4.66 5.15 29.38
N VAL A 119 4.82 5.24 28.06
CA VAL A 119 5.90 4.58 27.32
C VAL A 119 6.68 5.61 26.54
N ILE A 120 8.00 5.65 26.73
CA ILE A 120 8.88 6.55 26.01
C ILE A 120 9.28 5.94 24.67
N ALA A 121 9.26 6.73 23.60
CA ALA A 121 9.90 6.38 22.33
C ALA A 121 10.68 7.56 21.73
N PHE A 122 11.74 7.25 20.98
CA PHE A 122 12.62 8.27 20.40
C PHE A 122 12.15 8.67 19.00
N ASP A 123 11.90 9.96 18.77
CA ASP A 123 11.64 10.49 17.45
C ASP A 123 12.95 10.91 16.77
N PRO A 124 13.19 10.59 15.49
CA PRO A 124 12.24 9.93 14.58
C PRO A 124 12.11 8.41 14.84
N MET A 125 10.87 7.93 15.00
CA MET A 125 10.55 6.53 15.28
C MET A 125 9.97 5.83 14.06
N TYR A 126 10.12 4.50 13.99
CA TYR A 126 9.46 3.70 12.96
C TYR A 126 7.93 3.88 13.00
N VAL A 127 7.31 4.10 11.83
CA VAL A 127 5.91 4.58 11.71
C VAL A 127 4.85 3.73 12.44
N THR A 128 5.10 2.44 12.68
CA THR A 128 4.13 1.57 13.37
C THR A 128 4.22 1.64 14.89
N TYR A 129 5.28 2.23 15.46
CA TYR A 129 5.47 2.30 16.92
C TYR A 129 4.28 2.98 17.60
N GLU A 130 3.80 4.09 17.06
CA GLU A 130 2.70 4.84 17.66
C GLU A 130 1.44 3.98 17.84
N ALA A 131 0.99 3.32 16.78
CA ALA A 131 -0.19 2.45 16.84
C ALA A 131 0.05 1.22 17.73
N THR A 132 1.24 0.64 17.65
CA THR A 132 1.64 -0.56 18.42
C THR A 132 1.62 -0.27 19.91
N LEU A 133 2.26 0.81 20.34
CA LEU A 133 2.37 1.17 21.75
C LEU A 133 1.03 1.62 22.32
N LYS A 134 0.25 2.42 21.56
CA LYS A 134 -1.09 2.86 21.99
C LYS A 134 -2.11 1.71 22.07
N ALA A 135 -1.89 0.59 21.40
CA ALA A 135 -2.78 -0.57 21.46
C ALA A 135 -2.96 -1.08 22.90
N SER A 136 -1.90 -1.07 23.70
CA SER A 136 -1.93 -1.43 25.13
C SER A 136 -2.80 -0.51 25.99
N GLY A 137 -3.13 0.69 25.50
CA GLY A 137 -3.75 1.77 26.27
C GLY A 137 -2.76 2.69 26.99
N ALA A 138 -1.45 2.44 26.87
CA ALA A 138 -0.43 3.34 27.38
C ALA A 138 -0.40 4.67 26.62
N THR A 139 0.07 5.71 27.32
CA THR A 139 0.31 7.03 26.75
C THR A 139 1.72 7.09 26.17
N LEU A 140 1.82 7.35 24.87
CA LEU A 140 3.11 7.54 24.20
C LEU A 140 3.74 8.89 24.60
N VAL A 141 4.93 8.85 25.18
CA VAL A 141 5.77 10.00 25.48
C VAL A 141 6.90 10.03 24.45
N ARG A 142 6.96 11.10 23.64
CA ARG A 142 7.95 11.25 22.57
C ARG A 142 9.18 12.00 23.10
N VAL A 143 10.37 11.45 22.90
CA VAL A 143 11.65 12.10 23.17
C VAL A 143 12.28 12.48 21.82
N PRO A 144 12.35 13.79 21.48
CA PRO A 144 12.86 14.22 20.19
C PRO A 144 14.39 14.15 20.15
N CYS A 145 14.93 13.45 19.16
CA CYS A 145 16.33 13.53 18.77
C CYS A 145 16.45 14.55 17.62
N ALA A 146 17.04 15.72 17.89
CA ALA A 146 17.04 16.84 16.95
C ALA A 146 17.88 16.57 15.69
N ALA A 147 17.43 17.07 14.54
CA ALA A 147 18.20 16.99 13.30
C ALA A 147 19.57 17.70 13.42
N ASP A 148 19.64 18.82 14.14
CA ASP A 148 20.87 19.61 14.32
C ASP A 148 21.95 18.87 15.13
N SER A 149 21.55 17.90 15.96
CA SER A 149 22.48 17.00 16.65
C SER A 149 22.78 15.73 15.85
N GLY A 150 22.30 15.62 14.60
CA GLY A 150 22.42 14.41 13.79
C GLY A 150 21.50 13.29 14.27
N PHE A 151 20.33 13.63 14.82
CA PHE A 151 19.37 12.70 15.42
C PHE A 151 19.95 11.86 16.58
N ARG A 152 20.94 12.41 17.29
CA ARG A 152 21.54 11.78 18.47
C ARG A 152 20.66 11.98 19.70
N LEU A 153 20.72 11.01 20.61
CA LEU A 153 19.95 11.04 21.85
C LEU A 153 20.57 12.04 22.83
N ASP A 154 19.75 12.95 23.35
CA ASP A 154 20.11 13.76 24.51
C ASP A 154 19.62 13.08 25.80
N ALA A 155 20.56 12.59 26.61
CA ALA A 155 20.28 11.93 27.88
C ALA A 155 19.52 12.82 28.87
N ALA A 156 19.75 14.15 28.84
CA ALA A 156 19.05 15.08 29.72
C ALA A 156 17.59 15.29 29.29
N VAL A 157 17.30 15.22 27.98
CA VAL A 157 15.92 15.25 27.46
C VAL A 157 15.20 13.94 27.83
N LEU A 158 15.87 12.79 27.68
CA LEU A 158 15.33 11.50 28.11
C LEU A 158 15.01 11.50 29.61
N ALA A 159 15.94 11.92 30.46
CA ALA A 159 15.75 11.95 31.91
C ALA A 159 14.54 12.82 32.32
N LYS A 160 14.33 13.96 31.64
CA LYS A 160 13.18 14.85 31.91
C LYS A 160 11.84 14.26 31.47
N ALA A 161 11.83 13.34 30.51
CA ALA A 161 10.62 12.69 30.03
C ALA A 161 10.12 11.58 30.95
N ILE A 162 10.97 11.09 31.87
CA ILE A 162 10.61 10.03 32.82
C ILE A 162 9.74 10.60 33.94
N THR A 163 8.60 9.96 34.17
CA THR A 163 7.67 10.26 35.26
C THR A 163 7.42 8.99 36.10
N PRO A 164 6.75 9.09 37.26
CA PRO A 164 6.33 7.91 38.02
C PRO A 164 5.38 6.97 37.28
N ARG A 165 4.79 7.39 36.14
CA ARG A 165 3.95 6.55 35.27
C ARG A 165 4.75 5.88 34.16
N THR A 166 5.99 6.28 33.92
CA THR A 166 6.82 5.68 32.88
C THR A 166 7.10 4.23 33.22
N ARG A 167 6.78 3.33 32.28
CA ARG A 167 6.94 1.89 32.46
C ARG A 167 8.04 1.30 31.59
N ALA A 168 8.24 1.85 30.39
CA ALA A 168 9.21 1.33 29.45
C ALA A 168 9.76 2.40 28.49
N ILE A 169 10.93 2.12 27.93
CA ILE A 169 11.56 2.88 26.84
C ILE A 169 11.64 1.96 25.62
N PHE A 170 11.09 2.38 24.49
CA PHE A 170 11.10 1.67 23.22
C PHE A 170 11.87 2.45 22.16
N PHE A 171 12.84 1.81 21.51
CA PHE A 171 13.55 2.44 20.39
C PHE A 171 14.09 1.39 19.43
N SER A 172 14.51 1.83 18.24
CA SER A 172 15.26 0.98 17.29
C SER A 172 16.72 1.41 17.28
N ASN A 173 17.62 0.44 17.28
CA ASN A 173 19.05 0.65 17.17
C ASN A 173 19.66 -0.54 16.41
N PRO A 174 20.13 -0.37 15.17
CA PRO A 174 20.15 0.88 14.39
C PRO A 174 18.76 1.44 14.05
N ASN A 175 18.65 2.77 13.97
CA ASN A 175 17.37 3.45 13.83
C ASN A 175 16.84 3.48 12.38
N ASN A 176 15.54 3.23 12.21
CA ASN A 176 14.77 3.60 11.02
C ASN A 176 13.85 4.78 11.39
N PRO A 177 13.95 5.94 10.71
CA PRO A 177 14.49 6.17 9.35
C PRO A 177 15.93 6.69 9.25
N THR A 178 16.58 7.03 10.36
CA THR A 178 17.80 7.87 10.32
C THR A 178 19.06 7.10 9.94
N GLY A 179 19.09 5.79 10.18
CA GLY A 179 20.30 4.96 10.05
C GLY A 179 21.32 5.21 11.17
N VAL A 180 20.98 5.97 12.21
CA VAL A 180 21.86 6.24 13.36
C VAL A 180 22.07 4.96 14.19
N VAL A 181 23.32 4.73 14.59
CA VAL A 181 23.69 3.73 15.58
C VAL A 181 24.11 4.43 16.87
N LEU A 182 23.39 4.19 17.96
CA LEU A 182 23.70 4.75 19.27
C LEU A 182 25.04 4.22 19.77
N GLY A 183 25.85 5.12 20.32
CA GLY A 183 27.14 4.79 20.89
C GLY A 183 27.03 4.27 22.33
N ARG A 184 28.16 3.78 22.86
CA ARG A 184 28.26 3.27 24.23
C ARG A 184 27.75 4.26 25.27
N GLU A 185 28.10 5.53 25.16
CA GLU A 185 27.71 6.57 26.13
C GLU A 185 26.19 6.78 26.16
N GLU A 186 25.54 6.84 25.00
CA GLU A 186 24.08 6.99 24.91
C GLU A 186 23.37 5.74 25.44
N LEU A 187 23.83 4.55 25.07
CA LEU A 187 23.26 3.30 25.56
C LEU A 187 23.44 3.15 27.08
N GLN A 188 24.58 3.58 27.61
CA GLN A 188 24.84 3.58 29.04
C GLN A 188 23.95 4.57 29.78
N ALA A 189 23.71 5.77 29.23
CA ALA A 189 22.75 6.71 29.80
C ALA A 189 21.32 6.14 29.84
N ILE A 190 20.88 5.43 28.79
CA ILE A 190 19.59 4.74 28.78
C ILE A 190 19.55 3.67 29.88
N ALA A 191 20.60 2.84 29.99
CA ALA A 191 20.70 1.77 30.97
C ALA A 191 20.67 2.32 32.41
N GLU A 192 21.44 3.35 32.71
CA GLU A 192 21.50 3.99 34.02
C GLU A 192 20.14 4.57 34.42
N LEU A 193 19.44 5.24 33.51
CA LEU A 193 18.09 5.75 33.76
C LEU A 193 17.07 4.62 33.93
N ALA A 194 17.15 3.58 33.11
CA ALA A 194 16.24 2.43 33.22
C ALA A 194 16.42 1.68 34.55
N ILE A 195 17.66 1.54 35.03
CA ILE A 195 17.95 0.94 36.33
C ILE A 195 17.46 1.85 37.46
N ALA A 196 17.77 3.15 37.41
CA ALA A 196 17.41 4.12 38.45
C ALA A 196 15.90 4.26 38.65
N HIS A 197 15.12 4.09 37.57
CA HIS A 197 13.66 4.25 37.57
C HIS A 197 12.88 2.93 37.43
N ASP A 198 13.56 1.79 37.50
CA ASP A 198 12.98 0.44 37.34
C ASP A 198 12.13 0.27 36.06
N LEU A 199 12.68 0.72 34.92
CA LEU A 199 12.01 0.69 33.62
C LEU A 199 12.40 -0.56 32.83
N TRP A 200 11.47 -1.03 31.99
CA TRP A 200 11.79 -1.93 30.88
C TRP A 200 12.45 -1.16 29.74
N VAL A 201 13.34 -1.82 29.01
CA VAL A 201 13.90 -1.28 27.77
C VAL A 201 13.68 -2.28 26.65
N VAL A 202 13.00 -1.85 25.59
CA VAL A 202 12.74 -2.66 24.40
C VAL A 202 13.51 -2.07 23.24
N VAL A 203 14.48 -2.85 22.74
CA VAL A 203 15.36 -2.44 21.64
C VAL A 203 15.03 -3.28 20.41
N ASP A 204 14.56 -2.61 19.36
CA ASP A 204 14.42 -3.20 18.04
C ASP A 204 15.78 -3.17 17.33
N GLU A 205 16.41 -4.35 17.26
CA GLU A 205 17.73 -4.57 16.69
C GLU A 205 17.64 -5.24 15.30
N VAL A 206 16.52 -5.12 14.58
CA VAL A 206 16.32 -5.74 13.25
C VAL A 206 17.39 -5.34 12.22
N TYR A 207 18.06 -4.21 12.41
CA TYR A 207 19.11 -3.71 11.53
C TYR A 207 20.55 -3.96 12.03
N GLU A 208 20.76 -4.65 13.16
CA GLU A 208 22.09 -4.74 13.80
C GLU A 208 23.21 -5.22 12.87
N SER A 209 22.92 -6.21 12.03
CA SER A 209 23.91 -6.84 11.14
C SER A 209 24.19 -5.99 9.90
N LEU A 210 23.48 -4.86 9.76
CA LEU A 210 23.61 -3.89 8.67
C LEU A 210 24.27 -2.59 9.16
N ALA A 211 24.96 -2.60 10.30
CA ALA A 211 25.86 -1.53 10.71
C ALA A 211 27.16 -1.59 9.91
N TYR A 212 27.62 -0.44 9.38
CA TYR A 212 28.74 -0.37 8.45
C TYR A 212 30.09 -0.23 9.17
N GLU A 213 30.61 1.00 9.28
CA GLU A 213 31.89 1.28 9.95
C GLU A 213 31.73 1.38 11.47
N ARG A 214 30.56 1.79 11.95
CA ARG A 214 30.26 1.85 13.39
C ARG A 214 29.80 0.47 13.85
N GLU A 215 30.44 -0.04 14.90
CA GLU A 215 30.04 -1.30 15.52
C GLU A 215 28.70 -1.15 16.25
N HIS A 216 27.82 -2.15 16.10
CA HIS A 216 26.58 -2.24 16.88
C HIS A 216 26.88 -2.80 18.27
N LEU A 217 26.32 -2.16 19.30
CA LEU A 217 26.38 -2.62 20.68
C LEU A 217 24.95 -2.91 21.14
N SER A 218 24.67 -4.16 21.50
CA SER A 218 23.36 -4.49 22.09
C SER A 218 23.27 -3.94 23.51
N LEU A 219 22.18 -3.25 23.82
CA LEU A 219 21.95 -2.72 25.17
C LEU A 219 21.84 -3.83 26.21
N ALA A 220 21.40 -5.02 25.80
CA ALA A 220 21.29 -6.21 26.66
C ALA A 220 22.64 -6.72 27.19
N ALA A 221 23.76 -6.31 26.57
CA ALA A 221 25.12 -6.59 27.00
C ALA A 221 25.59 -5.68 28.15
N LEU A 222 24.91 -4.55 28.40
CA LEU A 222 25.32 -3.63 29.44
C LEU A 222 25.00 -4.19 30.85
N PRO A 223 25.85 -3.88 31.86
CA PRO A 223 25.62 -4.32 33.23
C PRO A 223 24.24 -3.91 33.75
N GLY A 224 23.54 -4.84 34.42
CA GLY A 224 22.21 -4.59 35.01
C GLY A 224 21.03 -4.64 34.03
N MET A 225 21.28 -4.83 32.73
CA MET A 225 20.21 -4.86 31.72
C MET A 225 19.62 -6.25 31.46
N ALA A 226 20.24 -7.32 31.97
CA ALA A 226 19.83 -8.71 31.74
C ALA A 226 18.34 -9.00 32.05
N GLU A 227 17.83 -8.42 33.12
CA GLU A 227 16.48 -8.72 33.63
C GLU A 227 15.40 -7.83 33.02
N ARG A 228 15.78 -6.70 32.39
CA ARG A 228 14.85 -5.63 31.99
C ARG A 228 14.98 -5.19 30.53
N CYS A 229 15.97 -5.70 29.81
CA CYS A 229 16.14 -5.46 28.38
C CYS A 229 15.45 -6.56 27.58
N VAL A 230 14.70 -6.15 26.57
CA VAL A 230 14.04 -7.00 25.60
C VAL A 230 14.63 -6.66 24.24
N VAL A 231 15.19 -7.66 23.55
CA VAL A 231 15.73 -7.49 22.20
C VAL A 231 14.76 -8.08 21.20
N ILE A 232 14.43 -7.30 20.18
CA ILE A 232 13.59 -7.72 19.06
C ILE A 232 14.46 -7.92 17.84
N GLY A 233 14.36 -9.10 17.23
CA GLY A 233 15.12 -9.45 16.04
C GLY A 233 14.26 -10.07 14.93
N SER A 234 14.83 -10.15 13.74
CA SER A 234 14.21 -10.76 12.56
C SER A 234 15.24 -11.06 11.47
N LEU A 235 14.88 -11.95 10.55
CA LEU A 235 15.63 -12.21 9.31
C LEU A 235 15.13 -11.36 8.13
N SER A 236 14.11 -10.54 8.34
CA SER A 236 13.45 -9.77 7.28
C SER A 236 14.43 -8.91 6.47
N LYS A 237 15.38 -8.25 7.16
CA LYS A 237 16.30 -7.29 6.55
C LYS A 237 17.68 -7.88 6.31
N SER A 238 18.15 -8.67 7.25
CA SER A 238 19.48 -9.29 7.24
C SER A 238 19.63 -10.47 6.27
N HIS A 239 18.52 -11.08 5.80
CA HIS A 239 18.54 -12.27 4.93
C HIS A 239 17.55 -12.19 3.74
N ALA A 240 17.00 -10.99 3.46
CA ALA A 240 15.92 -10.80 2.49
C ALA A 240 14.72 -11.74 2.71
N MET A 241 14.29 -11.89 3.97
CA MET A 241 13.19 -12.76 4.36
C MET A 241 11.91 -11.98 4.74
N THR A 242 11.64 -10.83 4.12
CA THR A 242 10.49 -9.95 4.47
C THR A 242 9.15 -10.68 4.36
N GLY A 243 8.94 -11.44 3.29
CA GLY A 243 7.73 -12.23 3.02
C GLY A 243 7.58 -13.49 3.88
N TRP A 244 8.64 -13.96 4.53
CA TRP A 244 8.64 -15.18 5.35
C TRP A 244 8.00 -15.00 6.72
N ARG A 245 7.88 -13.74 7.14
CA ARG A 245 7.22 -13.35 8.40
C ARG A 245 7.83 -14.05 9.62
N ILE A 246 9.15 -14.01 9.76
CA ILE A 246 9.87 -14.58 10.91
C ILE A 246 10.57 -13.50 11.73
N GLY A 247 10.32 -13.51 13.04
CA GLY A 247 10.96 -12.63 14.02
C GLY A 247 10.92 -13.27 15.40
N TRP A 248 11.50 -12.62 16.39
CA TRP A 248 11.57 -13.17 17.75
C TRP A 248 11.74 -12.07 18.80
N VAL A 249 11.48 -12.47 20.05
CA VAL A 249 11.81 -11.74 21.26
C VAL A 249 12.91 -12.51 21.99
N VAL A 250 13.96 -11.81 22.42
CA VAL A 250 14.96 -12.30 23.37
C VAL A 250 14.79 -11.53 24.68
N ALA A 251 14.49 -12.24 25.77
CA ALA A 251 14.26 -11.64 27.08
C ALA A 251 14.51 -12.63 28.22
N ASN A 252 14.30 -12.19 29.46
CA ASN A 252 14.19 -13.13 30.58
C ASN A 252 13.01 -14.10 30.38
N GLU A 253 13.11 -15.28 31.00
CA GLU A 253 12.14 -16.37 30.81
C GLU A 253 10.72 -16.00 31.26
N ALA A 254 10.59 -15.15 32.29
CA ALA A 254 9.28 -14.74 32.81
C ALA A 254 8.50 -13.96 31.75
N LEU A 255 9.16 -13.02 31.05
CA LEU A 255 8.53 -12.29 29.94
C LEU A 255 8.25 -13.22 28.76
N VAL A 256 9.16 -14.13 28.42
CA VAL A 256 8.95 -15.10 27.33
C VAL A 256 7.67 -15.92 27.57
N ASN A 257 7.43 -16.40 28.79
CA ASN A 257 6.22 -17.15 29.14
C ASN A 257 4.93 -16.30 29.01
N HIS A 258 5.00 -15.00 29.35
CA HIS A 258 3.87 -14.09 29.14
C HIS A 258 3.60 -13.84 27.66
N VAL A 259 4.65 -13.66 26.86
CA VAL A 259 4.54 -13.52 25.40
C VAL A 259 3.97 -14.81 24.79
N GLU A 260 4.35 -15.99 25.27
CA GLU A 260 3.81 -17.27 24.80
C GLU A 260 2.30 -17.37 25.03
N THR A 261 1.82 -16.95 26.21
CA THR A 261 0.39 -16.91 26.52
C THR A 261 -0.39 -16.03 25.54
N LEU A 262 0.17 -14.88 25.18
CA LEU A 262 -0.43 -13.97 24.22
C LEU A 262 -0.37 -14.52 22.78
N VAL A 263 0.79 -15.04 22.36
CA VAL A 263 1.02 -15.61 21.03
C VAL A 263 0.16 -16.84 20.77
N LEU A 264 -0.09 -17.67 21.80
CA LEU A 264 -1.06 -18.78 21.73
C LEU A 264 -2.44 -18.29 21.26
N SER A 265 -2.88 -17.14 21.76
CA SER A 265 -4.19 -16.57 21.43
C SER A 265 -4.20 -15.80 20.11
N MET A 266 -3.03 -15.39 19.61
CA MET A 266 -2.90 -14.56 18.41
C MET A 266 -2.53 -15.35 17.14
N LEU A 267 -1.56 -16.26 17.24
CA LEU A 267 -0.91 -16.89 16.08
C LEU A 267 -1.06 -18.41 16.09
N TYR A 268 -1.10 -19.04 17.27
CA TYR A 268 -1.14 -20.49 17.44
C TYR A 268 0.05 -21.22 16.76
N GLY A 269 1.27 -20.74 17.05
CA GLY A 269 2.52 -21.24 16.45
C GLY A 269 2.86 -20.62 15.09
N LEU A 270 3.98 -21.04 14.51
CA LEU A 270 4.43 -20.60 13.18
C LEU A 270 4.54 -21.79 12.21
N PRO A 271 4.47 -21.56 10.89
CA PRO A 271 4.65 -22.64 9.92
C PRO A 271 6.02 -23.34 10.08
N GLY A 272 6.02 -24.67 10.22
CA GLY A 272 7.23 -25.47 10.44
C GLY A 272 8.29 -25.27 9.35
N PHE A 273 7.88 -25.34 8.08
CA PHE A 273 8.77 -25.12 6.93
C PHE A 273 9.42 -23.73 6.90
N VAL A 274 8.75 -22.70 7.42
CA VAL A 274 9.35 -21.35 7.57
C VAL A 274 10.42 -21.36 8.65
N MET A 275 10.19 -22.08 9.75
CA MET A 275 11.17 -22.21 10.83
C MET A 275 12.40 -23.03 10.41
N GLU A 276 12.26 -24.02 9.53
CA GLU A 276 13.42 -24.74 8.97
C GLU A 276 14.30 -23.84 8.09
N ALA A 277 13.69 -23.03 7.23
CA ALA A 277 14.42 -22.00 6.48
C ALA A 277 15.12 -21.01 7.43
N ALA A 278 14.40 -20.53 8.44
CA ALA A 278 14.96 -19.60 9.43
C ALA A 278 16.12 -20.23 10.23
N LEU A 279 16.06 -21.53 10.55
CA LEU A 279 17.16 -22.23 11.20
C LEU A 279 18.42 -22.22 10.34
N LYS A 280 18.30 -22.49 9.03
CA LYS A 280 19.44 -22.39 8.11
C LYS A 280 19.98 -20.97 8.02
N ALA A 281 19.10 -19.98 7.97
CA ALA A 281 19.49 -18.58 7.96
C ALA A 281 20.28 -18.19 9.23
N VAL A 282 19.80 -18.55 10.43
CA VAL A 282 20.49 -18.25 11.69
C VAL A 282 21.82 -19.00 11.80
N GLN A 283 21.89 -20.25 11.34
CA GLN A 283 23.14 -21.04 11.35
C GLN A 283 24.22 -20.49 10.41
N SER A 284 23.83 -19.73 9.39
CA SER A 284 24.72 -19.14 8.37
C SER A 284 24.76 -17.61 8.46
N HIS A 285 24.43 -17.06 9.63
CA HIS A 285 24.18 -15.64 9.83
C HIS A 285 25.34 -14.76 9.34
N ASP A 286 26.56 -15.05 9.78
CA ASP A 286 27.73 -14.23 9.48
C ASP A 286 28.05 -14.20 7.98
N ASP A 287 27.98 -15.36 7.32
CA ASP A 287 28.26 -15.49 5.89
C ASP A 287 27.25 -14.69 5.04
N VAL A 288 25.96 -14.81 5.35
CA VAL A 288 24.90 -14.11 4.60
C VAL A 288 24.95 -12.61 4.88
N THR A 289 25.05 -12.22 6.15
CA THR A 289 24.98 -10.81 6.54
C THR A 289 26.23 -10.02 6.14
N HIS A 290 27.41 -10.65 6.11
CA HIS A 290 28.61 -10.01 5.60
C HIS A 290 28.44 -9.56 4.14
N GLY A 291 27.97 -10.46 3.27
CA GLY A 291 27.72 -10.14 1.86
C GLY A 291 26.66 -9.05 1.67
N MET A 292 25.56 -9.15 2.42
CA MET A 292 24.48 -8.14 2.36
C MET A 292 24.91 -6.77 2.89
N ARG A 293 25.67 -6.74 3.98
CA ARG A 293 26.21 -5.49 4.54
C ARG A 293 27.12 -4.78 3.54
N GLU A 294 28.01 -5.50 2.85
CA GLU A 294 28.89 -4.90 1.86
C GLU A 294 28.14 -4.33 0.65
N ILE A 295 27.06 -4.99 0.21
CA ILE A 295 26.17 -4.47 -0.83
C ILE A 295 25.53 -3.16 -0.37
N TYR A 296 24.95 -3.13 0.83
CA TYR A 296 24.29 -1.92 1.33
C TYR A 296 25.27 -0.80 1.64
N ARG A 297 26.48 -1.10 2.13
CA ARG A 297 27.56 -0.13 2.34
C ARG A 297 27.94 0.55 1.02
N ARG A 298 28.17 -0.23 -0.04
CA ARG A 298 28.46 0.29 -1.38
C ARG A 298 27.32 1.13 -1.94
N ARG A 299 26.07 0.68 -1.79
CA ARG A 299 24.87 1.39 -2.26
C ARG A 299 24.64 2.69 -1.48
N ARG A 300 24.90 2.71 -0.17
CA ARG A 300 24.94 3.93 0.63
C ARG A 300 25.96 4.91 0.06
N ASP A 301 27.21 4.47 -0.13
CA ASP A 301 28.28 5.34 -0.64
C ASP A 301 27.93 5.92 -2.01
N LEU A 302 27.31 5.13 -2.89
CA LEU A 302 26.81 5.56 -4.18
C LEU A 302 25.74 6.66 -4.05
N VAL A 303 24.74 6.49 -3.18
CA VAL A 303 23.68 7.50 -3.00
C VAL A 303 24.20 8.77 -2.34
N VAL A 304 25.00 8.63 -1.28
CA VAL A 304 25.60 9.77 -0.55
C VAL A 304 26.51 10.58 -1.47
N SER A 305 27.42 9.93 -2.20
CA SER A 305 28.29 10.63 -3.17
C SER A 305 27.52 11.16 -4.37
N GLY A 306 26.52 10.42 -4.86
CA GLY A 306 25.69 10.81 -5.99
C GLY A 306 24.88 12.07 -5.73
N LEU A 307 24.48 12.33 -4.49
CA LEU A 307 23.72 13.51 -4.09
C LEU A 307 24.56 14.57 -3.37
N ALA A 308 25.85 14.32 -3.14
CA ALA A 308 26.77 15.29 -2.55
C ALA A 308 26.83 16.59 -3.37
N ASP A 309 27.01 17.71 -2.67
CA ASP A 309 27.14 19.06 -3.26
C ASP A 309 25.97 19.45 -4.19
N CYS A 310 24.79 18.86 -4.02
CA CYS A 310 23.59 19.25 -4.77
C CYS A 310 22.94 20.48 -4.10
N PRO A 311 22.92 21.67 -4.74
CA PRO A 311 22.47 22.90 -4.08
C PRO A 311 21.01 22.80 -3.60
N GLY A 312 20.74 23.15 -2.36
CA GLY A 312 19.37 23.13 -1.80
C GLY A 312 18.96 21.82 -1.12
N ILE A 313 19.76 20.75 -1.22
CA ILE A 313 19.58 19.53 -0.42
C ILE A 313 20.85 19.18 0.36
N SER A 314 20.70 18.45 1.47
CA SER A 314 21.82 17.89 2.23
C SER A 314 21.55 16.43 2.57
N VAL A 315 22.53 15.55 2.33
CA VAL A 315 22.37 14.11 2.57
C VAL A 315 23.10 13.73 3.85
N LEU A 316 22.38 13.09 4.77
CA LEU A 316 22.97 12.60 6.02
C LEU A 316 23.56 11.22 5.80
N ASN A 317 24.82 11.01 6.15
CA ASN A 317 25.47 9.72 6.00
C ASN A 317 25.02 8.75 7.12
N PRO A 318 24.30 7.65 6.82
CA PRO A 318 23.82 6.72 7.84
C PRO A 318 24.95 5.78 8.31
N ASP A 319 24.92 5.46 9.61
CA ASP A 319 25.83 4.47 10.23
C ASP A 319 25.45 3.02 9.85
N ALA A 320 24.18 2.79 9.49
CA ALA A 320 23.62 1.46 9.26
C ALA A 320 22.38 1.44 8.37
N GLY A 321 21.95 0.23 8.01
CA GLY A 321 20.62 -0.07 7.51
C GLY A 321 20.53 -0.07 5.99
N MET A 322 19.47 0.56 5.47
CA MET A 322 19.16 0.60 4.04
C MET A 322 18.46 1.89 3.61
N PHE A 323 18.55 2.91 4.45
CA PHE A 323 17.87 4.19 4.27
C PHE A 323 18.82 5.35 4.46
N VAL A 324 18.54 6.44 3.77
CA VAL A 324 19.22 7.71 3.93
C VAL A 324 18.18 8.83 4.07
N LEU A 325 18.43 9.76 4.98
CA LEU A 325 17.65 10.99 5.09
C LEU A 325 18.31 12.10 4.28
N VAL A 326 17.47 12.80 3.51
CA VAL A 326 17.87 13.96 2.72
C VAL A 326 17.09 15.16 3.23
N ASP A 327 17.80 16.16 3.73
CA ASP A 327 17.26 17.47 4.07
C ASP A 327 16.91 18.21 2.78
N VAL A 328 15.64 18.59 2.63
CA VAL A 328 15.15 19.32 1.44
C VAL A 328 14.71 20.74 1.77
N ARG A 329 14.90 21.20 3.02
CA ARG A 329 14.49 22.54 3.47
C ARG A 329 15.14 23.65 2.64
N GLY A 330 16.37 23.43 2.17
CA GLY A 330 17.10 24.36 1.31
C GLY A 330 16.46 24.61 -0.07
N THR A 331 15.50 23.77 -0.49
CA THR A 331 14.75 23.95 -1.75
C THR A 331 13.58 24.93 -1.63
N GLY A 332 13.20 25.32 -0.41
CA GLY A 332 12.01 26.12 -0.14
C GLY A 332 10.68 25.37 -0.23
N LEU A 333 10.70 24.07 -0.53
CA LEU A 333 9.51 23.20 -0.53
C LEU A 333 9.36 22.49 0.82
N THR A 334 8.13 22.14 1.18
CA THR A 334 7.91 21.12 2.23
C THR A 334 8.37 19.74 1.76
N SER A 335 8.70 18.83 2.68
CA SER A 335 9.12 17.46 2.34
C SER A 335 8.07 16.69 1.54
N LEU A 336 6.79 16.90 1.84
CA LEU A 336 5.66 16.32 1.11
C LEU A 336 5.56 16.86 -0.33
N GLU A 337 5.64 18.19 -0.50
CA GLU A 337 5.63 18.82 -1.84
C GLU A 337 6.84 18.38 -2.66
N PHE A 338 8.03 18.35 -2.06
CA PHE A 338 9.24 17.87 -2.69
C PHE A 338 9.05 16.43 -3.19
N ALA A 339 8.55 15.52 -2.35
CA ALA A 339 8.36 14.12 -2.72
C ALA A 339 7.35 13.93 -3.86
N TRP A 340 6.23 14.65 -3.83
CA TRP A 340 5.23 14.61 -4.92
C TRP A 340 5.76 15.18 -6.23
N ARG A 341 6.47 16.32 -6.17
CA ARG A 341 7.06 16.94 -7.36
C ARG A 341 8.18 16.11 -7.94
N LEU A 342 9.05 15.54 -7.09
CA LEU A 342 10.10 14.63 -7.53
C LEU A 342 9.52 13.40 -8.26
N LEU A 343 8.42 12.83 -7.77
CA LEU A 343 7.73 11.75 -8.46
C LEU A 343 7.18 12.21 -9.82
N ARG A 344 6.47 13.34 -9.86
CA ARG A 344 5.78 13.81 -11.07
C ARG A 344 6.72 14.34 -12.15
N GLU A 345 7.77 15.04 -11.74
CA GLU A 345 8.68 15.77 -12.64
C GLU A 345 9.93 14.96 -12.98
N ALA A 346 10.36 14.05 -12.10
CA ALA A 346 11.58 13.27 -12.27
C ALA A 346 11.36 11.74 -12.21
N GLY A 347 10.14 11.27 -11.96
CA GLY A 347 9.85 9.83 -11.88
C GLY A 347 10.61 9.14 -10.75
N VAL A 348 10.90 9.81 -9.63
CA VAL A 348 11.54 9.20 -8.46
C VAL A 348 10.62 9.34 -7.25
N SER A 349 10.27 8.21 -6.64
CA SER A 349 9.43 8.15 -5.44
C SER A 349 10.29 8.02 -4.19
N VAL A 350 10.03 8.88 -3.22
CA VAL A 350 10.65 8.91 -1.89
C VAL A 350 9.55 9.00 -0.84
N LEU A 351 9.90 8.77 0.43
CA LEU A 351 8.92 8.89 1.52
C LEU A 351 9.10 10.24 2.25
N ASP A 352 8.00 10.92 2.57
CA ASP A 352 8.03 12.08 3.46
C ASP A 352 8.44 11.64 4.87
N ALA A 353 9.55 12.17 5.38
CA ALA A 353 10.06 11.75 6.67
C ALA A 353 9.31 12.39 7.85
N ALA A 354 8.44 13.38 7.63
CA ALA A 354 7.59 13.95 8.67
C ALA A 354 6.71 12.90 9.36
N ALA A 355 6.39 11.80 8.67
CA ALA A 355 5.63 10.67 9.21
C ALA A 355 6.36 9.90 10.33
N PHE A 356 7.67 10.09 10.50
CA PHE A 356 8.46 9.45 11.56
C PHE A 356 8.56 10.31 12.83
N GLY A 357 8.09 11.55 12.82
CA GLY A 357 8.13 12.46 13.96
C GLY A 357 8.52 13.88 13.58
N GLU A 358 8.24 14.82 14.49
CA GLU A 358 8.53 16.25 14.31
C GLU A 358 9.99 16.55 13.92
N PRO A 359 11.02 15.93 14.52
CA PRO A 359 12.41 16.23 14.16
C PRO A 359 12.78 15.90 12.70
N ALA A 360 12.02 15.02 12.04
CA ALA A 360 12.24 14.64 10.64
C ALA A 360 11.44 15.50 9.65
N GLN A 361 10.74 16.56 10.10
CA GLN A 361 10.08 17.50 9.19
C GLN A 361 11.09 18.20 8.28
N GLY A 362 10.75 18.31 7.00
CA GLY A 362 11.65 18.87 5.99
C GLY A 362 12.70 17.88 5.48
N PHE A 363 12.64 16.61 5.90
CA PHE A 363 13.46 15.53 5.35
C PHE A 363 12.60 14.60 4.49
N VAL A 364 13.23 13.98 3.49
CA VAL A 364 12.69 12.81 2.79
C VAL A 364 13.58 11.60 3.06
N ARG A 365 12.97 10.42 3.16
CA ARG A 365 13.68 9.14 3.31
C ARG A 365 13.77 8.43 1.97
N LEU A 366 14.98 8.09 1.58
CA LEU A 366 15.27 7.26 0.40
C LEU A 366 15.74 5.89 0.89
N SER A 367 15.22 4.82 0.31
CA SER A 367 15.81 3.50 0.43
C SER A 367 16.85 3.30 -0.67
N PHE A 368 17.91 2.56 -0.36
CA PHE A 368 18.92 2.16 -1.34
C PHE A 368 18.91 0.64 -1.55
N THR A 369 17.70 0.11 -1.71
CA THR A 369 17.45 -1.33 -1.89
C THR A 369 17.41 -1.79 -3.33
N LEU A 370 17.53 -0.88 -4.31
CA LEU A 370 17.59 -1.22 -5.74
C LEU A 370 19.03 -1.43 -6.22
N SER A 371 19.19 -1.93 -7.45
CA SER A 371 20.49 -2.11 -8.10
C SER A 371 21.30 -0.82 -8.17
N ASP A 372 22.62 -0.94 -8.18
CA ASP A 372 23.56 0.18 -8.26
C ASP A 372 23.26 1.09 -9.46
N GLU A 373 22.90 0.52 -10.61
CA GLU A 373 22.54 1.26 -11.82
C GLU A 373 21.25 2.08 -11.62
N ARG A 374 20.23 1.49 -11.00
CA ARG A 374 18.96 2.17 -10.72
C ARG A 374 19.13 3.26 -9.66
N LEU A 375 19.98 3.04 -8.66
CA LEU A 375 20.32 4.06 -7.68
C LEU A 375 21.10 5.22 -8.29
N ALA A 376 22.06 4.93 -9.19
CA ALA A 376 22.80 5.97 -9.90
C ALA A 376 21.86 6.80 -10.79
N GLN A 377 20.93 6.14 -11.49
CA GLN A 377 19.89 6.82 -12.27
C GLN A 377 19.00 7.70 -11.37
N ALA A 378 18.58 7.21 -10.21
CA ALA A 378 17.80 7.99 -9.27
C ALA A 378 18.54 9.24 -8.78
N CYS A 379 19.83 9.09 -8.43
CA CYS A 379 20.64 10.22 -8.00
C CYS A 379 20.73 11.28 -9.11
N GLN A 380 20.95 10.87 -10.37
CA GLN A 380 20.97 11.80 -11.51
C GLN A 380 19.64 12.56 -11.66
N ARG A 381 18.51 11.86 -11.56
CA ARG A 381 17.18 12.47 -11.68
C ARG A 381 16.87 13.44 -10.54
N ILE A 382 17.23 13.08 -9.31
CA ILE A 382 17.08 13.96 -8.14
C ILE A 382 17.93 15.22 -8.32
N ARG A 383 19.19 15.10 -8.72
CA ARG A 383 20.05 16.27 -8.99
C ARG A 383 19.47 17.17 -10.07
N GLY A 384 19.02 16.58 -11.18
CA GLY A 384 18.43 17.32 -12.30
C GLY A 384 17.18 18.09 -11.86
N PHE A 385 16.31 17.44 -11.08
CA PHE A 385 15.14 18.08 -10.49
C PHE A 385 15.52 19.27 -9.59
N VAL A 386 16.47 19.08 -8.68
CA VAL A 386 16.91 20.15 -7.76
C VAL A 386 17.57 21.31 -8.49
N GLN A 387 18.35 21.06 -9.55
CA GLN A 387 18.92 22.12 -10.40
C GLN A 387 17.83 22.96 -11.07
N VAL A 388 16.77 22.32 -11.59
CA VAL A 388 15.62 23.01 -12.18
C VAL A 388 14.90 23.86 -11.14
N LEU A 389 14.74 23.37 -9.90
CA LEU A 389 14.15 24.16 -8.80
C LEU A 389 14.92 25.46 -8.52
N ASN A 390 16.25 25.41 -8.62
CA ASN A 390 17.13 26.55 -8.33
C ASN A 390 17.33 27.51 -9.52
N GLY A 391 16.66 27.28 -10.65
CA GLY A 391 16.78 28.12 -11.84
C GLY A 391 18.09 27.95 -12.63
N GLU A 392 18.82 26.86 -12.40
CA GLU A 392 20.05 26.52 -13.14
C GLU A 392 19.73 25.68 -14.38
N ALA A 393 20.38 25.97 -15.51
CA ALA A 393 20.16 25.22 -16.75
C ALA A 393 20.67 23.77 -16.60
N PRO A 394 19.86 22.74 -16.95
CA PRO A 394 20.28 21.34 -16.81
C PRO A 394 21.49 21.03 -17.70
N ARG A 395 22.50 20.34 -17.14
CA ARG A 395 23.62 19.79 -17.93
C ARG A 395 23.24 18.41 -18.49
N PRO A 396 23.60 18.09 -19.74
CA PRO A 396 23.10 16.90 -20.40
C PRO A 396 23.85 15.63 -19.97
N VAL A 397 23.12 14.54 -19.78
CA VAL A 397 23.62 13.16 -19.92
C VAL A 397 23.25 12.68 -21.32
N ILE A 398 24.25 12.41 -22.15
CA ILE A 398 24.06 11.96 -23.53
C ILE A 398 23.89 10.45 -23.59
N GLY A 399 22.90 10.03 -24.39
CA GLY A 399 22.66 8.66 -24.84
C GLY A 399 21.41 8.58 -25.73
N THR A 400 21.39 9.33 -26.83
CA THR A 400 20.26 9.49 -27.76
C THR A 400 20.01 8.29 -28.69
N VAL A 401 18.74 7.93 -28.92
CA VAL A 401 18.19 7.90 -30.30
C VAL A 401 16.80 8.55 -30.31
N THR A 402 16.67 9.46 -31.26
CA THR A 402 15.63 10.44 -31.55
C THR A 402 14.31 9.88 -32.06
N SER A 403 13.20 10.51 -31.66
CA SER A 403 12.24 11.02 -32.64
C SER A 403 11.57 12.28 -32.09
N THR A 404 11.92 13.41 -32.69
CA THR A 404 11.26 14.70 -32.54
C THR A 404 9.90 14.65 -33.23
N ALA A 405 8.83 14.74 -32.45
CA ALA A 405 7.59 15.36 -32.90
C ALA A 405 7.09 16.25 -31.77
N THR A 406 6.99 17.53 -32.05
CA THR A 406 6.15 18.48 -31.30
C THR A 406 4.75 17.87 -31.18
N VAL A 407 4.30 17.55 -29.97
CA VAL A 407 2.90 17.23 -29.72
C VAL A 407 2.28 18.52 -29.18
N GLU A 408 1.71 19.31 -30.09
CA GLU A 408 0.52 20.09 -29.73
C GLU A 408 -0.51 19.12 -29.12
N PRO A 409 -1.28 19.51 -28.10
CA PRO A 409 -2.19 18.61 -27.42
C PRO A 409 -3.20 18.04 -28.42
N VAL A 410 -2.98 16.81 -28.87
CA VAL A 410 -3.99 16.08 -29.65
C VAL A 410 -5.12 15.80 -28.67
N ALA A 411 -6.27 16.41 -28.92
CA ALA A 411 -7.47 16.18 -28.11
C ALA A 411 -7.72 14.67 -27.99
N ALA A 412 -7.70 14.15 -26.75
CA ALA A 412 -7.97 12.74 -26.48
C ALA A 412 -9.31 12.35 -27.11
N LYS A 413 -9.32 11.21 -27.81
CA LYS A 413 -10.46 10.71 -28.58
C LYS A 413 -11.69 10.59 -27.67
N THR A 414 -12.83 11.10 -28.12
CA THR A 414 -14.09 10.99 -27.37
C THR A 414 -14.67 9.59 -27.53
N MET A 415 -14.85 8.89 -26.41
CA MET A 415 -15.34 7.51 -26.38
C MET A 415 -16.83 7.43 -26.09
N ILE A 416 -17.35 8.30 -25.22
CA ILE A 416 -18.78 8.46 -24.97
C ILE A 416 -19.12 9.95 -25.02
N GLU A 417 -20.18 10.29 -25.74
CA GLU A 417 -20.78 11.62 -25.69
C GLU A 417 -22.29 11.47 -25.51
N VAL A 418 -22.78 12.03 -24.42
CA VAL A 418 -24.20 12.15 -24.09
C VAL A 418 -24.53 13.63 -24.17
N ASP A 419 -25.55 13.99 -24.96
CA ASP A 419 -25.98 15.36 -25.13
C ASP A 419 -27.50 15.50 -24.91
N GLY A 420 -27.87 16.29 -23.91
CA GLY A 420 -29.26 16.68 -23.64
C GLY A 420 -30.19 15.50 -23.39
N LEU A 421 -29.75 14.49 -22.63
CA LEU A 421 -30.50 13.24 -22.49
C LEU A 421 -31.70 13.38 -21.55
N HIS A 422 -32.90 13.05 -22.04
CA HIS A 422 -34.13 12.98 -21.24
C HIS A 422 -34.67 11.55 -21.17
N LYS A 423 -35.21 11.17 -20.00
CA LYS A 423 -35.85 9.87 -19.79
C LYS A 423 -37.00 9.97 -18.80
N ARG A 424 -38.15 9.43 -19.17
CA ARG A 424 -39.39 9.37 -18.40
C ARG A 424 -39.90 7.93 -18.29
N PHE A 425 -40.48 7.60 -17.14
CA PHE A 425 -41.23 6.37 -16.90
C PHE A 425 -42.66 6.75 -16.50
N GLY A 426 -43.62 6.55 -17.41
CA GLY A 426 -45.00 7.03 -17.19
C GLY A 426 -45.01 8.54 -17.00
N ASN A 427 -45.40 9.02 -15.81
CA ASN A 427 -45.45 10.46 -15.51
C ASN A 427 -44.19 10.98 -14.78
N ILE A 428 -43.20 10.14 -14.51
CA ILE A 428 -42.01 10.50 -13.73
C ILE A 428 -40.83 10.75 -14.67
N GLU A 429 -40.39 12.01 -14.77
CA GLU A 429 -39.18 12.38 -15.50
C GLU A 429 -37.94 12.18 -14.62
N VAL A 430 -37.06 11.26 -15.02
CA VAL A 430 -35.89 10.82 -14.25
C VAL A 430 -34.60 11.48 -14.73
N LEU A 431 -34.43 11.68 -16.04
CA LEU A 431 -33.33 12.47 -16.62
C LEU A 431 -33.94 13.68 -17.34
N LYS A 432 -33.37 14.87 -17.10
CA LYS A 432 -33.95 16.17 -17.49
C LYS A 432 -32.99 16.99 -18.35
N GLY A 433 -32.29 16.36 -19.28
CA GLY A 433 -31.32 17.02 -20.16
C GLY A 433 -29.88 16.88 -19.67
N VAL A 434 -29.46 15.64 -19.39
CA VAL A 434 -28.11 15.33 -18.91
C VAL A 434 -27.12 15.27 -20.08
N SER A 435 -26.00 16.00 -19.97
CA SER A 435 -24.88 15.90 -20.91
C SER A 435 -23.60 15.44 -20.20
N LEU A 436 -22.90 14.48 -20.79
CA LEU A 436 -21.68 13.89 -20.24
C LEU A 436 -20.75 13.46 -21.37
N THR A 437 -19.47 13.82 -21.27
CA THR A 437 -18.43 13.37 -22.22
C THR A 437 -17.37 12.58 -21.47
N ALA A 438 -17.05 11.39 -21.99
CA ALA A 438 -15.93 10.56 -21.58
C ALA A 438 -14.95 10.40 -22.74
N ARG A 439 -13.69 10.74 -22.49
CA ARG A 439 -12.58 10.56 -23.42
C ARG A 439 -11.87 9.25 -23.13
N GLU A 440 -11.06 8.81 -24.08
CA GLU A 440 -10.27 7.58 -23.93
C GLU A 440 -9.40 7.65 -22.67
N GLY A 441 -9.54 6.65 -21.81
CA GLY A 441 -8.85 6.56 -20.52
C GLY A 441 -9.50 7.33 -19.37
N ASP A 442 -10.63 8.03 -19.59
CA ASP A 442 -11.36 8.67 -18.50
C ASP A 442 -11.96 7.64 -17.55
N VAL A 443 -11.85 7.91 -16.25
CA VAL A 443 -12.58 7.21 -15.20
C VAL A 443 -13.54 8.22 -14.58
N ILE A 444 -14.81 8.13 -14.96
CA ILE A 444 -15.85 9.06 -14.52
C ILE A 444 -16.67 8.43 -13.40
N SER A 445 -16.59 8.98 -12.18
CA SER A 445 -17.51 8.58 -11.11
C SER A 445 -18.78 9.44 -11.12
N LEU A 446 -19.93 8.78 -11.17
CA LEU A 446 -21.24 9.37 -10.97
C LEU A 446 -21.68 9.19 -9.53
N ILE A 447 -21.80 10.29 -8.79
CA ILE A 447 -22.22 10.31 -7.39
C ILE A 447 -23.53 11.07 -7.23
N GLY A 448 -24.25 10.83 -6.14
CA GLY A 448 -25.49 11.55 -5.81
C GLY A 448 -26.49 10.69 -5.06
N ALA A 449 -27.53 11.32 -4.53
CA ALA A 449 -28.56 10.65 -3.74
C ALA A 449 -29.26 9.50 -4.50
N SER A 450 -29.83 8.54 -3.77
CA SER A 450 -30.67 7.51 -4.38
C SER A 450 -31.84 8.15 -5.15
N GLY A 451 -32.19 7.58 -6.31
CA GLY A 451 -33.24 8.12 -7.18
C GLY A 451 -32.83 9.33 -8.05
N SER A 452 -31.57 9.77 -8.03
CA SER A 452 -31.13 10.93 -8.85
C SER A 452 -30.99 10.66 -10.35
N GLY A 453 -31.05 9.40 -10.79
CA GLY A 453 -30.98 9.01 -12.21
C GLY A 453 -29.68 8.32 -12.66
N LYS A 454 -28.72 8.05 -11.77
CA LYS A 454 -27.38 7.50 -12.09
C LYS A 454 -27.43 6.19 -12.90
N SER A 455 -28.14 5.18 -12.39
CA SER A 455 -28.32 3.90 -13.07
C SER A 455 -29.11 4.03 -14.37
N THR A 456 -30.10 4.93 -14.41
CA THR A 456 -30.87 5.23 -15.64
C THR A 456 -29.97 5.79 -16.72
N LEU A 457 -29.06 6.71 -16.39
CA LEU A 457 -28.07 7.27 -17.32
C LEU A 457 -27.17 6.17 -17.90
N LEU A 458 -26.58 5.31 -17.06
CA LEU A 458 -25.74 4.18 -17.52
C LEU A 458 -26.52 3.22 -18.42
N ARG A 459 -27.76 2.89 -18.06
CA ARG A 459 -28.62 2.02 -18.85
C ARG A 459 -29.00 2.65 -20.19
N CYS A 460 -29.15 3.96 -20.28
CA CYS A 460 -29.34 4.64 -21.55
C CYS A 460 -28.08 4.61 -22.42
N ILE A 461 -26.88 4.80 -21.84
CA ILE A 461 -25.61 4.69 -22.58
C ILE A 461 -25.47 3.29 -23.21
N ASN A 462 -25.80 2.22 -22.48
CA ASN A 462 -25.81 0.85 -23.01
C ASN A 462 -27.10 0.44 -23.74
N MET A 463 -28.04 1.39 -23.92
CA MET A 463 -29.34 1.21 -24.57
C MET A 463 -30.21 0.10 -23.97
N LEU A 464 -30.02 -0.23 -22.69
CA LEU A 464 -30.94 -1.08 -21.92
C LEU A 464 -32.23 -0.33 -21.59
N GLU A 465 -32.16 1.00 -21.54
CA GLU A 465 -33.29 1.92 -21.50
C GLU A 465 -33.22 2.85 -22.71
N VAL A 466 -34.28 2.94 -23.50
CA VAL A 466 -34.30 3.88 -24.64
C VAL A 466 -34.61 5.28 -24.12
N PRO A 467 -33.76 6.30 -24.37
CA PRO A 467 -34.03 7.67 -23.94
C PRO A 467 -35.18 8.27 -24.76
N ASP A 468 -35.91 9.22 -24.17
CA ASP A 468 -37.02 9.90 -24.83
C ASP A 468 -36.54 11.03 -25.74
N GLN A 469 -35.46 11.73 -25.34
CA GLN A 469 -34.82 12.81 -26.10
C GLN A 469 -33.31 12.84 -25.83
N GLY A 470 -32.58 13.59 -26.65
CA GLY A 470 -31.12 13.70 -26.59
C GLY A 470 -30.40 12.74 -27.52
N ARG A 471 -29.07 12.79 -27.48
CA ARG A 471 -28.18 12.03 -28.36
C ARG A 471 -27.13 11.29 -27.56
N ILE A 472 -26.79 10.08 -28.01
CA ILE A 472 -25.69 9.28 -27.46
C ILE A 472 -24.78 8.86 -28.62
N LEU A 473 -23.49 9.14 -28.48
CA LEU A 473 -22.43 8.65 -29.36
C LEU A 473 -21.50 7.74 -28.57
N VAL A 474 -21.12 6.62 -29.19
CA VAL A 474 -20.17 5.65 -28.65
C VAL A 474 -19.08 5.42 -29.69
N ASP A 475 -17.84 5.73 -29.34
CA ASP A 475 -16.67 5.61 -30.22
C ASP A 475 -16.87 6.27 -31.60
N GLY A 476 -17.45 7.48 -31.60
CA GLY A 476 -17.76 8.26 -32.79
C GLY A 476 -19.03 7.82 -33.55
N GLU A 477 -19.70 6.74 -33.13
CA GLU A 477 -20.92 6.25 -33.75
C GLU A 477 -22.17 6.74 -32.97
N SER A 478 -23.06 7.49 -33.63
CA SER A 478 -24.33 7.93 -33.04
C SER A 478 -25.37 6.82 -33.06
N ILE A 479 -26.03 6.58 -31.93
CA ILE A 479 -27.15 5.64 -31.86
C ILE A 479 -28.39 6.28 -32.51
N HIS A 480 -28.95 5.62 -33.53
CA HIS A 480 -30.11 6.14 -34.23
C HIS A 480 -31.42 5.66 -33.57
N LEU A 481 -32.29 6.62 -33.25
CA LEU A 481 -33.62 6.39 -32.66
C LEU A 481 -34.69 6.80 -33.66
N ASN A 482 -35.71 5.96 -33.82
CA ASN A 482 -36.88 6.30 -34.62
C ASN A 482 -37.91 7.03 -33.73
N GLN A 483 -38.04 8.34 -33.95
CA GLN A 483 -38.99 9.21 -33.25
C GLN A 483 -40.35 9.35 -33.98
N ASN A 484 -40.51 8.75 -35.16
CA ASN A 484 -41.64 8.99 -36.06
C ASN A 484 -42.83 8.03 -35.86
N ARG A 485 -42.88 7.26 -34.75
CA ARG A 485 -44.01 6.39 -34.41
C ARG A 485 -44.70 6.87 -33.13
N PRO A 486 -46.05 6.81 -33.04
CA PRO A 486 -46.75 7.11 -31.80
C PRO A 486 -46.34 6.10 -30.72
N GLY A 487 -45.64 6.55 -29.68
CA GLY A 487 -45.12 5.70 -28.60
C GLY A 487 -43.73 6.12 -28.12
N ALA A 488 -43.11 5.32 -27.25
CA ALA A 488 -41.73 5.54 -26.84
C ALA A 488 -40.78 5.35 -28.03
N PRO A 489 -39.68 6.12 -28.14
CA PRO A 489 -38.69 5.92 -29.20
C PRO A 489 -38.20 4.48 -29.24
N LEU A 490 -37.93 3.98 -30.45
CA LEU A 490 -37.39 2.64 -30.67
C LEU A 490 -36.05 2.74 -31.41
N VAL A 491 -35.17 1.79 -31.15
CA VAL A 491 -33.89 1.68 -31.85
C VAL A 491 -34.15 1.36 -33.32
N SER A 492 -33.60 2.14 -34.24
CA SER A 492 -33.90 2.02 -35.67
C SER A 492 -33.12 0.91 -36.37
N ASP A 493 -31.93 0.55 -35.86
CA ASP A 493 -31.07 -0.50 -36.42
C ASP A 493 -30.57 -1.46 -35.33
N ALA A 494 -31.10 -2.68 -35.36
CA ALA A 494 -30.72 -3.73 -34.42
C ALA A 494 -29.28 -4.22 -34.60
N LYS A 495 -28.72 -4.19 -35.83
CA LYS A 495 -27.33 -4.60 -36.08
C LYS A 495 -26.35 -3.56 -35.57
N GLN A 496 -26.66 -2.27 -35.77
CA GLN A 496 -25.92 -1.16 -35.14
C GLN A 496 -25.89 -1.33 -33.62
N LEU A 497 -27.05 -1.58 -33.01
CA LEU A 497 -27.15 -1.74 -31.57
C LEU A 497 -26.29 -2.88 -31.03
N VAL A 498 -26.31 -4.04 -31.69
CA VAL A 498 -25.47 -5.19 -31.30
C VAL A 498 -23.99 -4.83 -31.39
N ARG A 499 -23.55 -4.16 -32.45
CA ARG A 499 -22.16 -3.70 -32.60
C ARG A 499 -21.77 -2.74 -31.47
N ILE A 500 -22.57 -1.71 -31.20
CA ILE A 500 -22.30 -0.74 -30.13
C ILE A 500 -22.25 -1.44 -28.77
N ARG A 501 -23.24 -2.28 -28.45
CA ARG A 501 -23.25 -3.04 -27.19
C ARG A 501 -22.07 -3.99 -27.04
N SER A 502 -21.58 -4.58 -28.13
CA SER A 502 -20.38 -5.43 -28.06
C SER A 502 -19.12 -4.64 -27.70
N SER A 503 -19.11 -3.32 -27.91
CA SER A 503 -18.02 -2.42 -27.50
C SER A 503 -18.18 -1.84 -26.09
N LEU A 504 -19.31 -2.08 -25.41
CA LEU A 504 -19.61 -1.62 -24.06
C LEU A 504 -19.65 -2.80 -23.08
N GLY A 505 -18.84 -2.76 -22.02
CA GLY A 505 -18.85 -3.76 -20.96
C GLY A 505 -19.69 -3.27 -19.79
N MET A 506 -20.84 -3.89 -19.51
CA MET A 506 -21.69 -3.51 -18.38
C MET A 506 -21.51 -4.47 -17.20
N VAL A 507 -21.23 -3.91 -16.02
CA VAL A 507 -21.21 -4.60 -14.74
C VAL A 507 -22.34 -4.03 -13.90
N PHE A 508 -23.28 -4.88 -13.53
CA PHE A 508 -24.51 -4.50 -12.84
C PHE A 508 -24.37 -4.63 -11.32
N GLN A 509 -25.31 -4.00 -10.60
CA GLN A 509 -25.46 -4.16 -9.15
C GLN A 509 -25.80 -5.61 -8.77
N ASN A 510 -26.70 -6.25 -9.53
CA ASN A 510 -26.95 -7.69 -9.44
C ASN A 510 -26.00 -8.41 -10.39
N PHE A 511 -25.31 -9.46 -9.93
CA PHE A 511 -24.25 -10.18 -10.68
C PHE A 511 -24.67 -10.59 -12.09
N ASN A 512 -25.97 -10.88 -12.28
CA ASN A 512 -26.59 -11.24 -13.56
C ASN A 512 -25.86 -12.39 -14.28
N LEU A 513 -25.22 -13.29 -13.53
CA LEU A 513 -24.60 -14.51 -14.06
C LEU A 513 -25.70 -15.51 -14.48
N TRP A 514 -25.45 -16.32 -15.51
CA TRP A 514 -26.35 -17.41 -15.87
C TRP A 514 -26.19 -18.53 -14.83
N PRO A 515 -27.22 -18.83 -14.01
CA PRO A 515 -27.08 -19.74 -12.87
C PRO A 515 -26.90 -21.21 -13.30
N HIS A 516 -27.32 -21.54 -14.52
CA HIS A 516 -27.24 -22.89 -15.10
C HIS A 516 -25.96 -23.13 -15.91
N ARG A 517 -25.01 -22.18 -15.88
CA ARG A 517 -23.71 -22.26 -16.56
C ARG A 517 -22.60 -22.19 -15.54
N THR A 518 -21.48 -22.86 -15.79
CA THR A 518 -20.29 -22.74 -14.94
C THR A 518 -19.67 -21.33 -15.06
N VAL A 519 -18.71 -21.02 -14.18
CA VAL A 519 -17.93 -19.76 -14.24
C VAL A 519 -17.28 -19.59 -15.61
N LEU A 520 -16.58 -20.60 -16.11
CA LEU A 520 -15.94 -20.56 -17.43
C LEU A 520 -16.97 -20.35 -18.54
N GLU A 521 -18.09 -21.09 -18.50
CA GLU A 521 -19.17 -20.94 -19.48
C GLU A 521 -19.79 -19.55 -19.48
N ASN A 522 -19.91 -18.91 -18.31
CA ASN A 522 -20.36 -17.53 -18.20
C ASN A 522 -19.44 -16.55 -18.95
N LEU A 523 -18.13 -16.79 -18.97
CA LEU A 523 -17.16 -15.93 -19.64
C LEU A 523 -17.11 -16.18 -21.16
N ILE A 524 -17.26 -17.42 -21.62
CA ILE A 524 -17.06 -17.79 -23.04
C ILE A 524 -18.33 -17.73 -23.90
N GLU A 525 -19.53 -17.74 -23.30
CA GLU A 525 -20.78 -17.76 -24.07
C GLU A 525 -20.92 -16.52 -24.98
N ALA A 526 -20.70 -15.31 -24.45
CA ALA A 526 -20.86 -14.10 -25.27
C ALA A 526 -19.78 -13.96 -26.36
N PRO A 527 -18.47 -14.18 -26.11
CA PRO A 527 -17.45 -14.19 -27.16
C PRO A 527 -17.74 -15.19 -28.29
N THR A 528 -18.19 -16.40 -27.95
CA THR A 528 -18.48 -17.44 -28.96
C THR A 528 -19.74 -17.13 -29.78
N GLN A 529 -20.81 -16.64 -29.14
CA GLN A 529 -22.08 -16.37 -29.84
C GLN A 529 -22.08 -15.04 -30.59
N VAL A 530 -21.49 -13.99 -30.01
CA VAL A 530 -21.59 -12.61 -30.51
C VAL A 530 -20.37 -12.23 -31.35
N LEU A 531 -19.16 -12.50 -30.84
CA LEU A 531 -17.92 -12.20 -31.56
C LEU A 531 -17.52 -13.30 -32.55
N ARG A 532 -18.23 -14.45 -32.52
CA ARG A 532 -17.99 -15.63 -33.38
C ARG A 532 -16.57 -16.20 -33.24
N GLU A 533 -15.95 -16.00 -32.08
CA GLU A 533 -14.64 -16.54 -31.78
C GLU A 533 -14.70 -18.06 -31.56
N SER A 534 -13.58 -18.74 -31.82
CA SER A 534 -13.50 -20.17 -31.52
C SER A 534 -13.63 -20.41 -30.01
N ARG A 535 -14.22 -21.55 -29.63
CA ARG A 535 -14.33 -21.91 -28.22
C ARG A 535 -12.96 -22.00 -27.54
N ALA A 536 -11.93 -22.43 -28.27
CA ALA A 536 -10.57 -22.54 -27.75
C ALA A 536 -10.00 -21.18 -27.36
N GLU A 537 -10.00 -20.20 -28.27
CA GLU A 537 -9.51 -18.84 -28.01
C GLU A 537 -10.30 -18.13 -26.90
N ALA A 538 -11.63 -18.33 -26.88
CA ALA A 538 -12.48 -17.78 -25.83
C ALA A 538 -12.15 -18.39 -24.46
N THR A 539 -11.86 -19.70 -24.41
CA THR A 539 -11.50 -20.42 -23.19
C THR A 539 -10.16 -19.95 -22.65
N GLU A 540 -9.12 -19.88 -23.49
CA GLU A 540 -7.79 -19.41 -23.11
C GLU A 540 -7.85 -18.00 -22.51
N ARG A 541 -8.58 -17.08 -23.17
CA ARG A 541 -8.78 -15.73 -22.64
C ARG A 541 -9.55 -15.73 -21.33
N ALA A 542 -10.61 -16.54 -21.23
CA ALA A 542 -11.41 -16.62 -20.01
C ALA A 542 -10.59 -17.14 -18.83
N GLU A 543 -9.69 -18.09 -19.04
CA GLU A 543 -8.78 -18.60 -18.02
C GLU A 543 -7.80 -17.53 -17.54
N ALA A 544 -7.16 -16.80 -18.46
CA ALA A 544 -6.30 -15.66 -18.11
C ALA A 544 -7.06 -14.57 -17.33
N LEU A 545 -8.32 -14.29 -17.70
CA LEU A 545 -9.17 -13.34 -16.97
C LEU A 545 -9.54 -13.87 -15.57
N LEU A 546 -9.80 -15.17 -15.43
CA LEU A 546 -10.09 -15.79 -14.13
C LEU A 546 -8.87 -15.81 -13.21
N GLU A 547 -7.68 -16.06 -13.73
CA GLU A 547 -6.43 -15.90 -12.98
C GLU A 547 -6.27 -14.48 -12.48
N ARG A 548 -6.46 -13.50 -13.37
CA ARG A 548 -6.36 -12.09 -13.04
C ARG A 548 -7.33 -11.65 -11.94
N VAL A 549 -8.56 -12.16 -11.93
CA VAL A 549 -9.54 -11.85 -10.87
C VAL A 549 -9.45 -12.80 -9.66
N GLY A 550 -8.48 -13.72 -9.63
CA GLY A 550 -8.23 -14.63 -8.52
C GLY A 550 -9.28 -15.74 -8.37
N LEU A 551 -9.82 -16.25 -9.47
CA LEU A 551 -10.90 -17.25 -9.52
C LEU A 551 -10.61 -18.44 -10.45
N ALA A 552 -9.36 -18.64 -10.90
CA ALA A 552 -8.98 -19.73 -11.79
C ALA A 552 -9.39 -21.12 -11.26
N ALA A 553 -9.18 -21.37 -9.96
CA ALA A 553 -9.55 -22.62 -9.30
C ALA A 553 -11.08 -22.90 -9.32
N LYS A 554 -11.91 -21.87 -9.52
CA LYS A 554 -13.37 -21.95 -9.50
C LYS A 554 -14.00 -22.01 -10.90
N ARG A 555 -13.20 -22.18 -11.96
CA ARG A 555 -13.66 -22.16 -13.37
C ARG A 555 -14.82 -23.12 -13.67
N ASN A 556 -14.89 -24.25 -12.96
CA ASN A 556 -15.90 -25.30 -13.15
C ASN A 556 -17.07 -25.22 -12.15
N GLU A 557 -17.05 -24.27 -11.21
CA GLU A 557 -18.15 -24.09 -10.26
C GLU A 557 -19.34 -23.35 -10.91
N TYR A 558 -20.53 -23.51 -10.33
CA TYR A 558 -21.71 -22.73 -10.70
C TYR A 558 -21.84 -21.48 -9.81
N PRO A 559 -22.46 -20.39 -10.29
CA PRO A 559 -22.62 -19.15 -9.52
C PRO A 559 -23.18 -19.32 -8.10
N ALA A 560 -24.08 -20.30 -7.89
CA ALA A 560 -24.68 -20.58 -6.59
C ALA A 560 -23.69 -21.04 -5.50
N PHE A 561 -22.48 -21.48 -5.88
CA PHE A 561 -21.42 -21.91 -4.95
C PHE A 561 -20.39 -20.81 -4.67
N LEU A 562 -20.60 -19.60 -5.20
CA LEU A 562 -19.70 -18.47 -5.06
C LEU A 562 -20.24 -17.45 -4.04
N SER A 563 -19.36 -16.84 -3.26
CA SER A 563 -19.72 -15.67 -2.44
C SER A 563 -20.13 -14.49 -3.33
N GLY A 564 -20.85 -13.49 -2.79
CA GLY A 564 -21.26 -12.32 -3.56
C GLY A 564 -20.08 -11.59 -4.21
N GLY A 565 -18.97 -11.40 -3.47
CA GLY A 565 -17.76 -10.78 -4.00
C GLY A 565 -17.11 -11.60 -5.12
N GLN A 566 -17.14 -12.94 -5.03
CA GLN A 566 -16.66 -13.82 -6.09
C GLN A 566 -17.58 -13.73 -7.33
N GLN A 567 -18.90 -13.75 -7.15
CA GLN A 567 -19.85 -13.60 -8.27
C GLN A 567 -19.65 -12.26 -9.00
N GLN A 568 -19.40 -11.18 -8.27
CA GLN A 568 -19.13 -9.87 -8.87
C GLN A 568 -17.81 -9.86 -9.65
N ARG A 569 -16.75 -10.49 -9.13
CA ARG A 569 -15.49 -10.65 -9.86
C ARG A 569 -15.65 -11.47 -11.14
N VAL A 570 -16.49 -12.52 -11.13
CA VAL A 570 -16.88 -13.26 -12.35
C VAL A 570 -17.65 -12.35 -13.31
N ALA A 571 -18.57 -11.52 -12.82
CA ALA A 571 -19.34 -10.59 -13.65
C ALA A 571 -18.43 -9.57 -14.36
N ILE A 572 -17.40 -9.06 -13.66
CA ILE A 572 -16.36 -8.19 -14.22
C ILE A 572 -15.56 -8.95 -15.29
N ALA A 573 -15.06 -10.15 -14.98
CA ALA A 573 -14.30 -10.97 -15.93
C ALA A 573 -15.10 -11.30 -17.20
N ARG A 574 -16.41 -11.61 -17.05
CA ARG A 574 -17.32 -11.81 -18.17
C ARG A 574 -17.47 -10.56 -19.05
N ALA A 575 -17.62 -9.39 -18.44
CA ALA A 575 -17.69 -8.15 -19.20
C ALA A 575 -16.38 -7.90 -19.98
N LEU A 576 -15.22 -8.21 -19.38
CA LEU A 576 -13.91 -8.07 -20.01
C LEU A 576 -13.66 -9.07 -21.14
N ALA A 577 -14.26 -10.26 -21.08
CA ALA A 577 -14.11 -11.29 -22.11
C ALA A 577 -14.58 -10.81 -23.50
N MET A 578 -15.51 -9.84 -23.53
CA MET A 578 -16.01 -9.18 -24.74
C MET A 578 -15.06 -8.14 -25.33
N ARG A 579 -13.93 -7.85 -24.69
CA ARG A 579 -12.96 -6.81 -25.07
C ARG A 579 -13.62 -5.43 -25.27
N PRO A 580 -14.38 -4.94 -24.29
CA PRO A 580 -15.09 -3.67 -24.41
C PRO A 580 -14.11 -2.49 -24.46
N LYS A 581 -14.48 -1.47 -25.22
CA LYS A 581 -13.78 -0.18 -25.31
C LYS A 581 -14.09 0.73 -24.13
N VAL A 582 -15.30 0.61 -23.58
CA VAL A 582 -15.76 1.35 -22.40
C VAL A 582 -16.42 0.40 -21.41
N MET A 583 -16.06 0.53 -20.13
CA MET A 583 -16.69 -0.21 -19.04
C MET A 583 -17.68 0.68 -18.29
N LEU A 584 -18.86 0.14 -17.99
CA LEU A 584 -19.93 0.81 -17.26
C LEU A 584 -20.22 0.00 -16.00
N PHE A 585 -20.03 0.59 -14.84
CA PHE A 585 -20.24 -0.04 -13.54
C PHE A 585 -21.42 0.62 -12.84
N ASP A 586 -22.50 -0.13 -12.60
CA ASP A 586 -23.69 0.35 -11.91
C ASP A 586 -23.71 -0.22 -10.49
N GLU A 587 -23.19 0.55 -9.53
CA GLU A 587 -23.16 0.20 -8.11
C GLU A 587 -22.58 -1.21 -7.82
N PRO A 588 -21.34 -1.49 -8.29
CA PRO A 588 -20.81 -2.85 -8.31
C PRO A 588 -20.54 -3.45 -6.92
N THR A 589 -20.62 -2.67 -5.84
CA THR A 589 -20.37 -3.12 -4.47
C THR A 589 -21.60 -3.05 -3.56
N SER A 590 -22.71 -2.43 -4.00
CA SER A 590 -23.88 -2.15 -3.14
C SER A 590 -24.64 -3.40 -2.68
N ALA A 591 -24.48 -4.54 -3.36
CA ALA A 591 -25.13 -5.82 -3.02
C ALA A 591 -24.21 -6.77 -2.24
N LEU A 592 -23.09 -6.28 -1.71
CA LEU A 592 -22.05 -7.07 -1.06
C LEU A 592 -21.96 -6.78 0.44
N ASP A 593 -21.58 -7.79 1.21
CA ASP A 593 -21.16 -7.60 2.59
C ASP A 593 -19.91 -6.71 2.66
N PRO A 594 -19.75 -5.82 3.66
CA PRO A 594 -18.63 -4.87 3.75
C PRO A 594 -17.24 -5.51 3.64
N GLU A 595 -17.07 -6.73 4.16
CA GLU A 595 -15.81 -7.48 4.10
C GLU A 595 -15.39 -7.88 2.68
N LEU A 596 -16.35 -7.99 1.75
CA LEU A 596 -16.13 -8.42 0.35
C LEU A 596 -15.97 -7.24 -0.63
N VAL A 597 -16.36 -6.03 -0.22
CA VAL A 597 -16.29 -4.80 -1.03
C VAL A 597 -14.86 -4.54 -1.51
N GLY A 598 -13.88 -4.70 -0.61
CA GLY A 598 -12.46 -4.45 -0.93
C GLY A 598 -11.90 -5.35 -2.03
N GLU A 599 -12.38 -6.59 -2.17
CA GLU A 599 -11.93 -7.48 -3.24
C GLU A 599 -12.40 -7.03 -4.62
N VAL A 600 -13.65 -6.56 -4.71
CA VAL A 600 -14.25 -6.07 -5.94
C VAL A 600 -13.64 -4.73 -6.33
N LEU A 601 -13.49 -3.80 -5.38
CA LEU A 601 -12.86 -2.50 -5.62
C LEU A 601 -11.41 -2.63 -6.11
N ARG A 602 -10.65 -3.62 -5.62
CA ARG A 602 -9.30 -3.92 -6.12
C ARG A 602 -9.29 -4.27 -7.61
N VAL A 603 -10.24 -5.09 -8.07
CA VAL A 603 -10.34 -5.45 -9.50
C VAL A 603 -10.72 -4.22 -10.33
N ILE A 604 -11.69 -3.41 -9.87
CA ILE A 604 -12.10 -2.18 -10.57
C ILE A 604 -10.94 -1.18 -10.62
N ARG A 605 -10.18 -1.03 -9.53
CA ARG A 605 -8.96 -0.20 -9.48
C ARG A 605 -7.94 -0.66 -10.49
N SER A 606 -7.67 -1.97 -10.57
CA SER A 606 -6.76 -2.53 -11.58
C SER A 606 -7.20 -2.18 -13.01
N LEU A 607 -8.51 -2.16 -13.29
CA LEU A 607 -9.03 -1.78 -14.61
C LEU A 607 -8.87 -0.28 -14.90
N ALA A 608 -9.04 0.57 -13.89
CA ALA A 608 -8.79 2.01 -14.00
C ALA A 608 -7.30 2.29 -14.21
N GLU A 609 -6.44 1.59 -13.49
CA GLU A 609 -4.97 1.69 -13.59
C GLU A 609 -4.45 1.29 -14.97
N GLU A 610 -5.13 0.36 -15.67
CA GLU A 610 -4.85 -0.03 -17.07
C GLU A 610 -5.17 1.05 -18.10
N GLY A 611 -5.74 2.19 -17.70
CA GLY A 611 -6.15 3.25 -18.62
C GLY A 611 -7.41 2.89 -19.40
N ARG A 612 -8.26 2.00 -18.89
CA ARG A 612 -9.56 1.71 -19.52
C ARG A 612 -10.49 2.90 -19.34
N THR A 613 -11.27 3.19 -20.38
CA THR A 613 -12.38 4.15 -20.28
C THR A 613 -13.49 3.55 -19.42
N MET A 614 -13.89 4.23 -18.34
CA MET A 614 -14.82 3.73 -17.34
C MET A 614 -15.82 4.80 -16.92
N ILE A 615 -17.09 4.43 -16.76
CA ILE A 615 -18.08 5.22 -16.04
C ILE A 615 -18.60 4.39 -14.87
N LEU A 616 -18.44 4.88 -13.65
CA LEU A 616 -18.74 4.16 -12.42
C LEU A 616 -19.79 4.91 -11.59
N VAL A 617 -20.90 4.26 -11.30
CA VAL A 617 -21.82 4.69 -10.24
C VAL A 617 -21.39 4.01 -8.95
N THR A 618 -21.11 4.78 -7.90
CA THR A 618 -20.66 4.23 -6.62
C THR A 618 -21.12 5.07 -5.43
N HIS A 619 -21.27 4.41 -4.28
CA HIS A 619 -21.42 5.05 -2.97
C HIS A 619 -20.11 5.06 -2.16
N GLU A 620 -19.07 4.42 -2.69
CA GLU A 620 -17.73 4.36 -2.10
C GLU A 620 -16.97 5.66 -2.42
N MET A 621 -17.21 6.72 -1.64
CA MET A 621 -16.69 8.07 -1.94
C MET A 621 -15.17 8.14 -1.92
N ALA A 622 -14.51 7.43 -0.99
CA ALA A 622 -13.05 7.33 -0.96
C ALA A 622 -12.51 6.70 -2.25
N PHE A 623 -13.13 5.59 -2.70
CA PHE A 623 -12.77 4.95 -3.95
C PHE A 623 -12.97 5.89 -5.15
N ALA A 624 -14.14 6.54 -5.23
CA ALA A 624 -14.44 7.51 -6.29
C ALA A 624 -13.43 8.66 -6.32
N ARG A 625 -12.97 9.13 -5.16
CA ARG A 625 -11.94 10.16 -5.04
C ARG A 625 -10.59 9.67 -5.57
N ASP A 626 -10.20 8.44 -5.25
CA ASP A 626 -8.88 7.92 -5.58
C ASP A 626 -8.71 7.54 -7.06
N VAL A 627 -9.75 7.00 -7.70
CA VAL A 627 -9.61 6.39 -9.04
C VAL A 627 -10.13 7.25 -10.19
N SER A 628 -10.94 8.28 -9.91
CA SER A 628 -11.62 9.02 -10.98
C SER A 628 -10.75 10.11 -11.58
N SER A 629 -10.72 10.22 -12.90
CA SER A 629 -10.25 11.44 -13.57
C SER A 629 -11.26 12.58 -13.45
N LYS A 630 -12.55 12.22 -13.32
CA LYS A 630 -13.67 13.17 -13.29
C LYS A 630 -14.79 12.66 -12.40
N VAL A 631 -15.43 13.56 -11.66
CA VAL A 631 -16.58 13.25 -10.81
C VAL A 631 -17.76 14.09 -11.29
N ALA A 632 -18.92 13.46 -11.48
CA ALA A 632 -20.16 14.14 -11.82
C ALA A 632 -21.19 13.89 -10.70
N PHE A 633 -21.64 14.97 -10.07
CA PHE A 633 -22.69 14.95 -9.07
C PHE A 633 -24.05 15.10 -9.74
N LEU A 634 -24.84 14.03 -9.68
CA LEU A 634 -26.18 13.96 -10.27
C LEU A 634 -27.25 14.21 -9.20
N HIS A 635 -28.07 15.24 -9.40
CA HIS A 635 -29.15 15.63 -8.50
C HIS A 635 -30.46 15.86 -9.29
N GLN A 636 -31.55 15.21 -8.86
CA GLN A 636 -32.90 15.36 -9.44
C GLN A 636 -32.98 15.26 -10.98
N GLY A 637 -32.16 14.38 -11.58
CA GLY A 637 -32.15 14.16 -13.02
C GLY A 637 -31.28 15.11 -13.82
N LEU A 638 -30.44 15.92 -13.17
CA LEU A 638 -29.48 16.84 -13.78
C LEU A 638 -28.07 16.59 -13.22
N ILE A 639 -27.06 16.83 -14.05
CA ILE A 639 -25.68 16.96 -13.57
C ILE A 639 -25.54 18.39 -13.03
N GLU A 640 -25.56 18.52 -11.71
CA GLU A 640 -25.51 19.82 -11.03
C GLU A 640 -24.07 20.33 -10.95
N GLU A 641 -23.11 19.41 -10.78
CA GLU A 641 -21.71 19.75 -10.67
C GLU A 641 -20.83 18.68 -11.31
N THR A 642 -19.73 19.10 -11.93
CA THR A 642 -18.76 18.20 -12.52
C THR A 642 -17.38 18.84 -12.48
N GLY A 643 -16.37 18.05 -12.13
CA GLY A 643 -14.98 18.50 -12.05
C GLY A 643 -14.04 17.35 -11.76
N SER A 644 -12.79 17.68 -11.49
CA SER A 644 -11.84 16.76 -10.87
C SER A 644 -12.33 16.29 -9.49
N PRO A 645 -11.81 15.17 -8.96
CA PRO A 645 -12.12 14.74 -7.59
C PRO A 645 -11.91 15.83 -6.54
N ASP A 646 -10.85 16.63 -6.64
CA ASP A 646 -10.59 17.72 -5.70
C ASP A 646 -11.64 18.84 -5.80
N GLU A 647 -12.04 19.22 -7.01
CA GLU A 647 -13.09 20.23 -7.20
C GLU A 647 -14.44 19.78 -6.62
N VAL A 648 -14.79 18.50 -6.72
CA VAL A 648 -16.09 18.00 -6.28
C VAL A 648 -16.10 17.57 -4.80
N PHE A 649 -15.02 16.95 -4.31
CA PHE A 649 -14.95 16.42 -2.94
C PHE A 649 -14.34 17.39 -1.93
N VAL A 650 -13.45 18.30 -2.34
CA VAL A 650 -12.77 19.24 -1.44
C VAL A 650 -13.34 20.65 -1.59
N HIS A 651 -13.61 21.07 -2.82
CA HIS A 651 -14.06 22.43 -3.13
C HIS A 651 -15.41 22.49 -3.87
N PRO A 652 -16.47 21.79 -3.39
CA PRO A 652 -17.75 21.74 -4.08
C PRO A 652 -18.35 23.14 -4.22
N ARG A 653 -18.70 23.50 -5.45
CA ARG A 653 -19.23 24.81 -5.84
C ARG A 653 -20.71 24.93 -5.47
N SER A 654 -21.50 23.89 -5.74
CA SER A 654 -22.94 23.87 -5.44
C SER A 654 -23.19 23.56 -3.96
N GLU A 655 -24.20 24.21 -3.39
CA GLU A 655 -24.60 23.97 -1.99
C GLU A 655 -25.03 22.51 -1.79
N ARG A 656 -25.73 21.94 -2.77
CA ARG A 656 -26.23 20.58 -2.66
C ARG A 656 -25.12 19.54 -2.74
N CYS A 657 -24.14 19.72 -3.61
CA CYS A 657 -22.97 18.84 -3.66
C CYS A 657 -22.18 18.92 -2.34
N ARG A 658 -21.98 20.13 -1.80
CA ARG A 658 -21.33 20.33 -0.49
C ARG A 658 -22.04 19.60 0.65
N GLN A 659 -23.37 19.71 0.72
CA GLN A 659 -24.16 18.96 1.72
C GLN A 659 -24.02 17.45 1.55
N PHE A 660 -24.06 16.95 0.31
CA PHE A 660 -23.91 15.52 0.02
C PHE A 660 -22.53 15.01 0.43
N VAL A 661 -21.45 15.67 -0.02
CA VAL A 661 -20.07 15.26 0.30
C VAL A 661 -19.81 15.29 1.80
N ASN A 662 -20.21 16.36 2.50
CA ASN A 662 -19.98 16.49 3.94
C ASN A 662 -20.66 15.36 4.74
N ALA A 663 -21.89 14.97 4.36
CA ALA A 663 -22.62 13.89 5.02
C ALA A 663 -21.94 12.52 4.86
N HIS A 664 -21.06 12.37 3.87
CA HIS A 664 -20.31 11.16 3.57
C HIS A 664 -18.82 11.21 4.00
N GLN A 665 -18.33 12.33 4.53
CA GLN A 665 -16.97 12.48 5.10
C GLN A 665 -16.91 12.25 6.62
N THR A 666 -18.06 12.23 7.32
CA THR A 666 -18.15 12.09 8.79
C THR A 666 -18.37 10.65 9.27
N ARG A 667 -18.25 9.67 8.37
CA ARG A 667 -18.35 8.22 8.63
C ARG A 667 -17.13 7.54 8.07
#